data_AF-A0A955VM63-F1
#
_entry.id   AF-A0A955VM63-F1
#
_cell.length_a   1.000
_cell.length_b   1.000
_cell.length_c   1.000
_cell.angle_alpha   90.00
_cell.angle_beta   90.00
_cell.angle_gamma   90.00
#
_symmetry.space_group_name_H-M   'P 1'
#
loop_
_entity.id
_entity.type
_entity.pdbx_description
1 polymer ?
#
loop_
_entity_poly.entity_id
_entity_poly.type
_entity_poly.pdbx_seq_one_letter_code
_entity_poly.pdbx_strand_id
1 'polypeptide(L)'
;MTVIGGGPVGCVTAIAHANQGADVLVLEARSDAPTRLAGEWLHPPGANVLRDLGIEFPESTLHRPKGRGFVCFPDDGSHPIVLDYPQAQEGFSAEHAEIVTTLQEVVRAHPRIVFVPSARVAEVGKNELTVEVKGAPGNDRVLTERIVGADGRSSLTRKTLGYPEERLLLSYMAGVLLEDVELPFEGYGHVCLGGTGPALLYRIGERTVRLCLDVPIYHIKVKEKAAYLWDAYHAVLPESLRPAFHRALTERPIAWAANQVTPRRYFGRDEVALVGDAVGHYHPLTAVGMTLGFLDAECLSHSRDVDQYRRQRTHEGRVPELLANALYEVLTFYDDETVAVRNAVYRLWRENSEECRRTMRLLSSGDTELSSFAMAFCKVIGLAGESIVRTGTESGQWGYQTQVMARLAGRLGWLAAESFPELSQIVDRAAKVANINLKVTGELEESVQFHRLRHQPRAAERRRPAPRSRVSLTDATLGIERAVDHLIGLQGERGEWEGEVVWCPMLAAQYVLACVLMARELSESDKRRVLLHFQEQQLADGCWGLHESSEPYLFVTALVYVAARMLGIAANDKLLRRAGAFIQAQGGVVAIPTWGKFWLSMLNLYQWRGVNPLLPEMWLLPRWMPLHPSNFYCHTRLIYGAMAYIYGRKLQHPVSPLIAALRRELYVEDYERVDFRRAADQLRADEVIAPPSGALKLAYRACQLFESAHPQFLRDRMLRTLIEHIRFDVRYTAHKSISPVSGLLNLLAIWLDNPADAALDRGFEALRSWFWEDDERGLRVAGAKSEVWDTSFVLQALACVPDADESIEAAKERALDFLARQQVRAVDPVAESFYRQNQRGGFCFGALPYGWSVSDCTAEALLAFFETDPLAISTPDTIDAARFILRCQNPDGGFGSYEPRRTPWELEFVNPAEMFGNSMTEKSYVECSASCVQALAEFRRQVPGLLEGEINPAIDAAKSFIAKAQRPDGSWAGNWGINFTYGTLFGVRGLLACGVPPTAPPIRKACAWLIERQREDGGWGEHWSSCIDKEYVENGESQVIQTAWALMTLLEARSPEWGALTRAARFLLEAQSEDGGWPKQDGAGIFFDSAVLDYTLYREYFPIWALSLYEVRRRERAGLLEVDHHDESDAASGARRTSASA
;
A
#
# COMPACT_ATOMS: atom_id res chain seq x y z
N MET A 1 -50.56 -32.58 18.74
CA MET A 1 -49.86 -31.87 17.63
C MET A 1 -48.63 -32.64 17.21
N THR A 2 -48.09 -32.37 16.01
CA THR A 2 -46.87 -33.03 15.52
C THR A 2 -45.80 -32.02 15.11
N VAL A 3 -44.58 -32.19 15.60
CA VAL A 3 -43.40 -31.40 15.23
C VAL A 3 -42.52 -32.23 14.31
N ILE A 4 -42.22 -31.69 13.13
CA ILE A 4 -41.37 -32.31 12.11
C ILE A 4 -39.95 -31.78 12.29
N GLY A 5 -39.03 -32.63 12.74
CA GLY A 5 -37.64 -32.30 13.05
C GLY A 5 -37.39 -32.22 14.56
N GLY A 6 -36.46 -33.02 15.05
CA GLY A 6 -35.95 -33.06 16.42
C GLY A 6 -34.60 -32.35 16.59
N GLY A 7 -34.35 -31.30 15.81
CA GLY A 7 -33.25 -30.36 16.05
C GLY A 7 -33.55 -29.40 17.20
N PRO A 8 -32.66 -28.42 17.50
CA PRO A 8 -32.80 -27.58 18.70
C PRO A 8 -34.16 -26.86 18.78
N VAL A 9 -34.56 -26.22 17.69
CA VAL A 9 -35.82 -25.46 17.62
C VAL A 9 -37.04 -26.38 17.72
N GLY A 10 -37.00 -27.56 17.10
CA GLY A 10 -38.08 -28.54 17.17
C GLY A 10 -38.28 -29.09 18.58
N CYS A 11 -37.18 -29.39 19.27
CA CYS A 11 -37.22 -29.80 20.68
C CYS A 11 -37.81 -28.70 21.59
N VAL A 12 -37.33 -27.45 21.45
CA VAL A 12 -37.85 -26.30 22.22
C VAL A 12 -39.34 -26.07 21.93
N THR A 13 -39.77 -26.20 20.66
CA THR A 13 -41.18 -26.12 20.28
C THR A 13 -42.02 -27.20 20.96
N ALA A 14 -41.53 -28.45 20.96
CA ALA A 14 -42.23 -29.55 21.60
C ALA A 14 -42.37 -29.33 23.11
N ILE A 15 -41.31 -28.92 23.79
CA ILE A 15 -41.30 -28.64 25.23
C ILE A 15 -42.24 -27.48 25.57
N ALA A 16 -42.18 -26.36 24.82
CA ALA A 16 -43.02 -25.20 25.06
C ALA A 16 -44.52 -25.52 24.98
N HIS A 17 -44.93 -26.27 23.96
CA HIS A 17 -46.32 -26.70 23.82
C HIS A 17 -46.73 -27.76 24.86
N ALA A 18 -45.83 -28.71 25.18
CA ALA A 18 -46.12 -29.75 26.16
C ALA A 18 -46.27 -29.21 27.59
N ASN A 19 -45.48 -28.19 27.96
CA ASN A 19 -45.59 -27.46 29.23
C ASN A 19 -46.95 -26.72 29.37
N GLN A 20 -47.58 -26.35 28.26
CA GLN A 20 -48.93 -25.79 28.23
C GLN A 20 -50.05 -26.84 28.17
N GLY A 21 -49.69 -28.13 28.22
CA GLY A 21 -50.63 -29.24 28.26
C GLY A 21 -50.97 -29.88 26.91
N ALA A 22 -50.24 -29.58 25.83
CA ALA A 22 -50.43 -30.29 24.56
C ALA A 22 -49.78 -31.68 24.58
N ASP A 23 -50.42 -32.67 23.95
CA ASP A 23 -49.76 -33.94 23.59
C ASP A 23 -49.00 -33.75 22.28
N VAL A 24 -47.69 -34.01 22.29
CA VAL A 24 -46.79 -33.69 21.18
C VAL A 24 -46.12 -34.95 20.66
N LEU A 25 -46.17 -35.16 19.34
CA LEU A 25 -45.36 -36.14 18.64
C LEU A 25 -44.20 -35.43 17.94
N VAL A 26 -42.97 -35.84 18.21
CA VAL A 26 -41.77 -35.32 17.53
C VAL A 26 -41.22 -36.39 16.60
N LEU A 27 -41.11 -36.06 15.32
CA LEU A 27 -40.57 -36.95 14.29
C LEU A 27 -39.20 -36.45 13.85
N GLU A 28 -38.14 -37.22 14.13
CA GLU A 28 -36.77 -36.89 13.74
C GLU A 28 -36.24 -37.91 12.74
N ALA A 29 -35.76 -37.44 11.59
CA ALA A 29 -35.30 -38.32 10.50
C ALA A 29 -34.02 -39.09 10.84
N ARG A 30 -33.23 -38.61 11.81
CA ARG A 30 -31.98 -39.24 12.26
C ARG A 30 -32.13 -39.96 13.60
N SER A 31 -31.20 -40.87 13.89
CA SER A 31 -31.07 -41.51 15.20
C SER A 31 -30.06 -40.80 16.11
N ASP A 32 -29.17 -39.99 15.54
CA ASP A 32 -28.03 -39.35 16.18
C ASP A 32 -28.06 -37.81 16.03
N ALA A 33 -27.42 -37.11 16.97
CA ALA A 33 -27.20 -35.67 16.86
C ALA A 33 -26.15 -35.38 15.77
N PRO A 34 -26.41 -34.47 14.81
CA PRO A 34 -25.48 -34.23 13.72
C PRO A 34 -24.25 -33.45 14.17
N THR A 35 -23.06 -33.99 13.86
CA THR A 35 -21.77 -33.27 13.88
C THR A 35 -21.69 -32.36 12.65
N ARG A 36 -22.32 -31.19 12.72
CA ARG A 36 -22.30 -30.18 11.64
C ARG A 36 -21.91 -28.80 12.15
N LEU A 37 -21.29 -28.00 11.30
CA LEU A 37 -21.12 -26.57 11.53
C LEU A 37 -22.49 -25.88 11.46
N ALA A 38 -23.07 -25.61 12.63
CA ALA A 38 -24.37 -24.99 12.80
C ALA A 38 -24.39 -24.15 14.09
N GLY A 39 -25.55 -23.68 14.52
CA GLY A 39 -25.66 -22.79 15.69
C GLY A 39 -24.99 -23.37 16.94
N GLU A 40 -23.93 -22.70 17.39
CA GLU A 40 -23.13 -23.01 18.58
C GLU A 40 -23.14 -21.84 19.58
N TRP A 41 -23.86 -20.76 19.26
CA TRP A 41 -24.01 -19.56 20.08
C TRP A 41 -25.50 -19.17 20.16
N LEU A 42 -25.93 -18.79 21.36
CA LEU A 42 -27.29 -18.39 21.69
C LEU A 42 -27.26 -17.06 22.44
N HIS A 43 -27.95 -16.06 21.89
CA HIS A 43 -28.06 -14.75 22.53
C HIS A 43 -28.95 -14.80 23.78
N PRO A 44 -28.85 -13.81 24.70
CA PRO A 44 -29.59 -13.83 25.95
C PRO A 44 -31.11 -14.05 25.83
N PRO A 45 -31.85 -13.46 24.86
CA PRO A 45 -33.27 -13.76 24.72
C PRO A 45 -33.55 -15.23 24.44
N GLY A 46 -32.73 -15.90 23.63
CA GLY A 46 -32.87 -17.34 23.39
C GLY A 46 -32.48 -18.18 24.61
N ALA A 47 -31.45 -17.77 25.35
CA ALA A 47 -31.06 -18.43 26.60
C ALA A 47 -32.14 -18.28 27.69
N ASN A 48 -32.85 -17.15 27.72
CA ASN A 48 -33.99 -16.94 28.60
C ASN A 48 -35.13 -17.91 28.28
N VAL A 49 -35.44 -18.16 27.00
CA VAL A 49 -36.45 -19.18 26.62
C VAL A 49 -36.11 -20.55 27.21
N LEU A 50 -34.84 -20.98 27.17
CA LEU A 50 -34.45 -22.25 27.78
C LEU A 50 -34.68 -22.26 29.29
N ARG A 51 -34.35 -21.15 29.97
CA ARG A 51 -34.55 -20.99 31.42
C ARG A 51 -36.04 -20.99 31.80
N ASP A 52 -36.85 -20.28 31.04
CA ASP A 52 -38.30 -20.16 31.27
C ASP A 52 -39.02 -21.49 31.02
N LEU A 53 -38.48 -22.34 30.15
CA LEU A 53 -38.94 -23.72 29.93
C LEU A 53 -38.38 -24.73 30.95
N GLY A 54 -37.51 -24.31 31.87
CA GLY A 54 -36.92 -25.18 32.88
C GLY A 54 -35.88 -26.17 32.33
N ILE A 55 -35.22 -25.84 31.23
CA ILE A 55 -34.20 -26.69 30.60
C ILE A 55 -32.85 -26.41 31.24
N GLU A 56 -32.29 -27.39 31.94
CA GLU A 56 -30.97 -27.31 32.56
C GLU A 56 -29.93 -28.10 31.74
N PHE A 57 -28.76 -27.50 31.52
CA PHE A 57 -27.62 -28.16 30.88
C PHE A 57 -26.71 -28.79 31.95
N PRO A 58 -25.97 -29.87 31.63
CA PRO A 58 -25.04 -30.49 32.56
C PRO A 58 -24.02 -29.50 33.17
N GLU A 59 -23.58 -29.71 34.42
CA GLU A 59 -22.58 -28.84 35.07
C GLU A 59 -21.26 -28.74 34.28
N SER A 60 -20.88 -29.80 33.56
CA SER A 60 -19.72 -29.82 32.65
C SER A 60 -19.84 -28.80 31.52
N THR A 61 -21.05 -28.50 31.08
CA THR A 61 -21.39 -27.48 30.07
C THR A 61 -21.52 -26.08 30.70
N LEU A 62 -21.83 -26.01 32.00
CA LEU A 62 -22.06 -24.76 32.75
C LEU A 62 -20.79 -24.15 33.36
N HIS A 63 -19.75 -24.94 33.64
CA HIS A 63 -18.52 -24.44 34.26
C HIS A 63 -17.70 -23.48 33.37
N ARG A 64 -17.89 -23.48 32.02
CA ARG A 64 -17.46 -22.49 31.01
C ARG A 64 -18.23 -22.73 29.69
N PRO A 65 -18.50 -21.75 28.78
CA PRO A 65 -18.23 -20.30 28.77
C PRO A 65 -19.51 -19.43 28.76
N LYS A 66 -19.50 -18.33 29.52
CA LYS A 66 -20.59 -17.33 29.54
C LYS A 66 -20.40 -16.38 28.36
N GLY A 67 -21.40 -16.24 27.48
CA GLY A 67 -21.36 -15.29 26.38
C GLY A 67 -21.65 -13.87 26.87
N ARG A 68 -20.62 -13.12 27.26
CA ARG A 68 -20.78 -11.77 27.83
C ARG A 68 -21.06 -10.68 26.79
N GLY A 69 -20.73 -10.96 25.53
CA GLY A 69 -20.90 -10.04 24.42
C GLY A 69 -19.99 -10.42 23.26
N PHE A 70 -19.61 -9.42 22.46
CA PHE A 70 -18.65 -9.59 21.38
C PHE A 70 -17.49 -8.61 21.48
N VAL A 71 -16.34 -8.97 20.93
CA VAL A 71 -15.20 -8.07 20.72
C VAL A 71 -14.92 -7.97 19.23
N CYS A 72 -14.96 -6.76 18.70
CA CYS A 72 -14.61 -6.48 17.32
C CYS A 72 -13.13 -6.13 17.24
N PHE A 73 -12.41 -6.77 16.32
CA PHE A 73 -11.03 -6.44 15.93
C PHE A 73 -11.10 -5.71 14.58
N PRO A 74 -10.97 -4.38 14.58
CA PRO A 74 -11.08 -3.56 13.38
C PRO A 74 -9.98 -3.84 12.36
N ASP A 75 -10.32 -3.66 11.08
CA ASP A 75 -9.39 -3.79 9.94
C ASP A 75 -8.49 -2.58 9.73
N ASP A 76 -8.71 -1.49 10.48
CA ASP A 76 -7.90 -0.26 10.44
C ASP A 76 -6.71 -0.29 11.42
N GLY A 77 -6.55 -1.38 12.18
CA GLY A 77 -5.48 -1.56 13.17
C GLY A 77 -5.75 -0.90 14.52
N SER A 78 -6.92 -0.31 14.72
CA SER A 78 -7.26 0.30 16.01
C SER A 78 -7.54 -0.77 17.09
N HIS A 79 -7.41 -0.39 18.37
CA HIS A 79 -7.55 -1.32 19.50
C HIS A 79 -8.91 -2.05 19.52
N PRO A 80 -9.00 -3.31 19.97
CA PRO A 80 -10.27 -4.05 19.99
C PRO A 80 -11.43 -3.30 20.68
N ILE A 81 -12.64 -3.40 20.12
CA ILE A 81 -13.85 -2.75 20.63
C ILE A 81 -14.70 -3.79 21.36
N VAL A 82 -14.89 -3.61 22.67
CA VAL A 82 -15.70 -4.51 23.51
C VAL A 82 -17.17 -4.07 23.48
N LEU A 83 -18.06 -5.01 23.14
CA LEU A 83 -19.50 -4.82 23.01
C LEU A 83 -20.23 -5.76 23.99
N ASP A 84 -20.45 -5.28 25.21
CA ASP A 84 -21.13 -6.03 26.27
C ASP A 84 -22.63 -6.16 26.00
N TYR A 85 -23.21 -7.30 26.40
CA TYR A 85 -24.66 -7.36 26.54
C TYR A 85 -25.13 -6.40 27.65
N PRO A 86 -26.28 -5.75 27.45
CA PRO A 86 -26.84 -4.84 28.44
C PRO A 86 -27.22 -5.59 29.72
N GLN A 87 -27.17 -4.88 30.86
CA GLN A 87 -27.63 -5.39 32.17
C GLN A 87 -26.92 -6.67 32.63
N ALA A 88 -25.68 -6.92 32.20
CA ALA A 88 -24.92 -8.13 32.51
C ALA A 88 -25.66 -9.43 32.14
N GLN A 89 -26.52 -9.37 31.12
CA GLN A 89 -27.10 -10.57 30.53
C GLN A 89 -26.00 -11.45 29.92
N GLU A 90 -26.19 -12.76 29.99
CA GLU A 90 -25.24 -13.73 29.44
C GLU A 90 -25.94 -14.56 28.35
N GLY A 91 -25.26 -14.70 27.21
CA GLY A 91 -25.55 -15.72 26.22
C GLY A 91 -24.91 -17.06 26.59
N PHE A 92 -25.09 -18.03 25.72
CA PHE A 92 -24.67 -19.41 25.90
C PHE A 92 -23.98 -19.92 24.64
N SER A 93 -22.83 -20.59 24.77
CA SER A 93 -22.18 -21.26 23.65
C SER A 93 -21.69 -22.66 24.03
N ALA A 94 -21.90 -23.61 23.13
CA ALA A 94 -21.53 -25.01 23.29
C ALA A 94 -21.46 -25.69 21.92
N GLU A 95 -20.87 -26.88 21.85
CA GLU A 95 -20.92 -27.67 20.62
C GLU A 95 -22.35 -27.98 20.21
N HIS A 96 -22.66 -27.84 18.91
CA HIS A 96 -24.02 -28.04 18.40
C HIS A 96 -24.60 -29.41 18.76
N ALA A 97 -23.78 -30.46 18.73
CA ALA A 97 -24.20 -31.82 19.07
C ALA A 97 -24.59 -31.96 20.55
N GLU A 98 -23.89 -31.29 21.45
CA GLU A 98 -24.21 -31.25 22.88
C GLU A 98 -25.57 -30.55 23.10
N ILE A 99 -25.78 -29.40 22.45
CA ILE A 99 -27.06 -28.66 22.51
C ILE A 99 -28.23 -29.54 22.07
N VAL A 100 -28.10 -30.21 20.92
CA VAL A 100 -29.16 -31.07 20.38
C VAL A 100 -29.40 -32.27 21.30
N THR A 101 -28.34 -32.90 21.81
CA THR A 101 -28.45 -34.12 22.62
C THR A 101 -29.18 -33.83 23.93
N THR A 102 -28.78 -32.79 24.66
CA THR A 102 -29.45 -32.37 25.91
C THR A 102 -30.92 -32.04 25.67
N LEU A 103 -31.24 -31.29 24.61
CA LEU A 103 -32.63 -30.95 24.29
C LEU A 103 -33.46 -32.19 23.93
N GLN A 104 -32.88 -33.16 23.21
CA GLN A 104 -33.56 -34.41 22.91
C GLN A 104 -33.76 -35.30 24.15
N GLU A 105 -32.82 -35.29 25.10
CA GLU A 105 -32.99 -35.98 26.38
C GLU A 105 -34.16 -35.43 27.19
N VAL A 106 -34.27 -34.09 27.28
CA VAL A 106 -35.42 -33.43 27.93
C VAL A 106 -36.73 -33.79 27.23
N VAL A 107 -36.74 -33.77 25.89
CA VAL A 107 -37.90 -34.18 25.09
C VAL A 107 -38.29 -35.64 25.37
N ARG A 108 -37.33 -36.57 25.45
CA ARG A 108 -37.60 -38.00 25.74
C ARG A 108 -38.08 -38.24 27.16
N ALA A 109 -37.67 -37.40 28.11
CA ALA A 109 -38.08 -37.50 29.51
C ALA A 109 -39.46 -36.88 29.79
N HIS A 110 -39.96 -36.03 28.90
CA HIS A 110 -41.22 -35.31 29.13
C HIS A 110 -42.46 -36.21 28.94
N PRO A 111 -43.39 -36.30 29.92
CA PRO A 111 -44.47 -37.29 29.91
C PRO A 111 -45.53 -37.10 28.81
N ARG A 112 -45.62 -35.90 28.23
CA ARG A 112 -46.55 -35.56 27.14
C ARG A 112 -45.92 -35.51 25.75
N ILE A 113 -44.64 -35.88 25.63
CA ILE A 113 -43.95 -35.89 24.34
C ILE A 113 -43.59 -37.32 23.95
N VAL A 114 -44.02 -37.72 22.76
CA VAL A 114 -43.58 -38.95 22.11
C VAL A 114 -42.52 -38.58 21.09
N PHE A 115 -41.28 -39.02 21.33
CA PHE A 115 -40.16 -38.79 20.43
C PHE A 115 -39.87 -40.03 19.58
N VAL A 116 -39.97 -39.91 18.26
CA VAL A 116 -39.71 -41.00 17.31
C VAL A 116 -38.47 -40.68 16.49
N PRO A 117 -37.31 -41.29 16.81
CA PRO A 117 -36.09 -41.16 16.01
C PRO A 117 -36.20 -41.98 14.72
N SER A 118 -35.35 -41.66 13.74
CA SER A 118 -35.32 -42.31 12.42
C SER A 118 -36.68 -42.33 11.68
N ALA A 119 -37.53 -41.34 11.95
CA ALA A 119 -38.83 -41.14 11.33
C ALA A 119 -38.76 -39.95 10.35
N ARG A 120 -38.69 -40.26 9.05
CA ARG A 120 -38.62 -39.26 7.99
C ARG A 120 -40.03 -38.97 7.48
N VAL A 121 -40.44 -37.70 7.49
CA VAL A 121 -41.69 -37.28 6.86
C VAL A 121 -41.51 -37.22 5.35
N ALA A 122 -42.36 -37.94 4.61
CA ALA A 122 -42.35 -38.01 3.15
C ALA A 122 -43.34 -37.00 2.52
N GLU A 123 -44.51 -36.83 3.15
CA GLU A 123 -45.56 -35.91 2.68
C GLU A 123 -46.26 -35.21 3.85
N VAL A 124 -46.66 -33.95 3.62
CA VAL A 124 -47.39 -33.13 4.59
C VAL A 124 -48.77 -32.77 4.03
N GLY A 125 -49.82 -33.32 4.63
CA GLY A 125 -51.21 -32.96 4.34
C GLY A 125 -51.74 -31.86 5.28
N LYS A 126 -53.06 -31.63 5.26
CA LYS A 126 -53.70 -30.59 6.11
C LYS A 126 -53.73 -30.97 7.60
N ASN A 127 -54.09 -32.22 7.91
CA ASN A 127 -54.21 -32.77 9.27
C ASN A 127 -53.58 -34.17 9.36
N GLU A 128 -52.68 -34.47 8.42
CA GLU A 128 -52.13 -35.81 8.23
C GLU A 128 -50.70 -35.73 7.70
N LEU A 129 -49.86 -36.65 8.16
CA LEU A 129 -48.48 -36.80 7.72
C LEU A 129 -48.25 -38.24 7.25
N THR A 130 -47.48 -38.40 6.18
CA THR A 130 -46.96 -39.70 5.76
C THR A 130 -45.53 -39.83 6.25
N VAL A 131 -45.27 -40.83 7.10
CA VAL A 131 -43.99 -40.99 7.81
C VAL A 131 -43.36 -42.34 7.45
N GLU A 132 -42.08 -42.31 7.12
CA GLU A 132 -41.24 -43.48 6.89
C GLU A 132 -40.36 -43.69 8.11
N VAL A 133 -40.64 -44.75 8.89
CA VAL A 133 -39.83 -45.12 10.06
C VAL A 133 -38.83 -46.20 9.66
N LYS A 134 -37.54 -45.91 9.80
CA LYS A 134 -36.47 -46.83 9.42
C LYS A 134 -36.56 -48.13 10.24
N GLY A 135 -36.79 -49.26 9.55
CA GLY A 135 -36.91 -50.58 10.17
C GLY A 135 -38.34 -51.09 10.36
N ALA A 136 -39.36 -50.30 10.02
CA ALA A 136 -40.76 -50.73 9.97
C ALA A 136 -41.21 -51.00 8.51
N PRO A 137 -42.04 -52.02 8.25
CA PRO A 137 -42.55 -52.29 6.91
C PRO A 137 -43.73 -51.35 6.57
N GLY A 138 -43.50 -50.41 5.64
CA GLY A 138 -44.53 -49.52 5.08
C GLY A 138 -44.42 -48.06 5.54
N ASN A 139 -45.29 -47.20 4.99
CA ASN A 139 -45.40 -45.79 5.39
C ASN A 139 -46.56 -45.66 6.39
N ASP A 140 -46.28 -45.10 7.56
CA ASP A 140 -47.29 -44.84 8.58
C ASP A 140 -48.01 -43.52 8.30
N ARG A 141 -49.31 -43.48 8.60
CA ARG A 141 -50.13 -42.27 8.53
C ARG A 141 -50.36 -41.73 9.93
N VAL A 142 -49.92 -40.50 10.17
CA VAL A 142 -50.08 -39.80 11.45
C VAL A 142 -51.17 -38.76 11.30
N LEU A 143 -52.29 -38.95 11.99
CA LEU A 143 -53.35 -37.94 12.10
C LEU A 143 -53.01 -36.97 13.22
N THR A 144 -53.10 -35.67 12.93
CA THR A 144 -52.73 -34.62 13.90
C THR A 144 -53.54 -33.36 13.68
N GLU A 145 -53.86 -32.66 14.76
CA GLU A 145 -54.64 -31.41 14.71
C GLU A 145 -53.81 -30.23 14.20
N ARG A 146 -52.51 -30.22 14.49
CA ARG A 146 -51.59 -29.15 14.11
C ARG A 146 -50.24 -29.72 13.75
N ILE A 147 -49.66 -29.22 12.66
CA ILE A 147 -48.35 -29.60 12.15
C ILE A 147 -47.41 -28.42 12.33
N VAL A 148 -46.22 -28.67 12.88
CA VAL A 148 -45.17 -27.65 12.99
C VAL A 148 -43.91 -28.13 12.28
N GLY A 149 -43.54 -27.44 11.19
CA GLY A 149 -42.31 -27.69 10.46
C GLY A 149 -41.12 -27.02 11.15
N ALA A 150 -40.24 -27.84 11.73
CA ALA A 150 -38.94 -27.46 12.30
C ALA A 150 -37.79 -28.17 11.55
N ASP A 151 -38.01 -28.50 10.28
CA ASP A 151 -37.18 -29.32 9.39
C ASP A 151 -36.06 -28.53 8.67
N GLY A 152 -35.77 -27.32 9.14
CA GLY A 152 -34.58 -26.54 8.80
C GLY A 152 -34.56 -25.90 7.40
N ARG A 153 -33.35 -25.57 6.91
CA ARG A 153 -33.15 -24.77 5.68
C ARG A 153 -33.74 -25.41 4.42
N SER A 154 -33.82 -26.73 4.37
CA SER A 154 -34.39 -27.51 3.25
C SER A 154 -35.80 -28.03 3.56
N SER A 155 -36.55 -27.28 4.36
CA SER A 155 -37.89 -27.64 4.85
C SER A 155 -38.81 -28.17 3.74
N LEU A 156 -39.19 -29.43 3.88
CA LEU A 156 -40.26 -30.07 3.10
C LEU A 156 -41.61 -29.44 3.45
N THR A 157 -41.80 -29.10 4.72
CA THR A 157 -43.03 -28.49 5.23
C THR A 157 -43.29 -27.15 4.53
N ARG A 158 -42.27 -26.29 4.42
CA ARG A 158 -42.34 -25.01 3.69
C ARG A 158 -42.65 -25.23 2.21
N LYS A 159 -41.99 -26.20 1.59
CA LYS A 159 -42.21 -26.53 0.18
C LYS A 159 -43.66 -26.96 -0.09
N THR A 160 -44.23 -27.75 0.82
CA THR A 160 -45.59 -28.29 0.70
C THR A 160 -46.66 -27.20 0.82
N LEU A 161 -46.36 -26.11 1.53
CA LEU A 161 -47.21 -24.91 1.59
C LEU A 161 -47.17 -24.05 0.32
N GLY A 162 -46.39 -24.43 -0.69
CA GLY A 162 -46.30 -23.70 -1.97
C GLY A 162 -45.53 -22.38 -1.88
N TYR A 163 -44.73 -22.17 -0.83
CA TYR A 163 -43.88 -21.00 -0.71
C TYR A 163 -42.69 -21.04 -1.69
N PRO A 164 -42.23 -19.87 -2.20
CA PRO A 164 -41.09 -19.80 -3.12
C PRO A 164 -39.80 -20.39 -2.53
N GLU A 165 -39.03 -21.12 -3.34
CA GLU A 165 -37.72 -21.67 -2.97
C GLU A 165 -36.54 -20.73 -3.32
N GLU A 166 -36.75 -19.43 -3.48
CA GLU A 166 -35.67 -18.50 -3.80
C GLU A 166 -34.60 -18.49 -2.70
N ARG A 167 -33.37 -18.84 -3.09
CA ARG A 167 -32.19 -18.86 -2.22
C ARG A 167 -31.06 -18.10 -2.89
N LEU A 168 -30.62 -17.04 -2.23
CA LEU A 168 -29.44 -16.30 -2.63
C LEU A 168 -28.21 -16.91 -1.94
N LEU A 169 -27.27 -17.47 -2.70
CA LEU A 169 -25.99 -17.91 -2.15
C LEU A 169 -25.02 -16.73 -2.08
N LEU A 170 -24.57 -16.37 -0.88
CA LEU A 170 -23.67 -15.24 -0.63
C LEU A 170 -22.21 -15.65 -0.46
N SER A 171 -21.99 -16.68 0.36
CA SER A 171 -20.68 -17.10 0.81
C SER A 171 -20.74 -18.55 1.32
N TYR A 172 -19.59 -19.04 1.76
CA TYR A 172 -19.47 -20.27 2.51
C TYR A 172 -18.73 -20.00 3.81
N MET A 173 -19.18 -20.61 4.90
CA MET A 173 -18.49 -20.58 6.17
C MET A 173 -17.56 -21.79 6.28
N ALA A 174 -16.26 -21.54 6.48
CA ALA A 174 -15.29 -22.57 6.85
C ALA A 174 -15.13 -22.62 8.37
N GLY A 175 -15.48 -23.75 8.97
CA GLY A 175 -15.33 -24.03 10.40
C GLY A 175 -14.03 -24.79 10.67
N VAL A 176 -13.17 -24.19 11.48
CA VAL A 176 -11.90 -24.73 11.94
C VAL A 176 -11.95 -24.86 13.48
N LEU A 177 -11.37 -25.93 14.02
CA LEU A 177 -11.27 -26.14 15.46
C LEU A 177 -9.85 -25.82 15.92
N LEU A 178 -9.73 -24.88 16.86
CA LEU A 178 -8.48 -24.59 17.55
C LEU A 178 -8.53 -25.25 18.93
N GLU A 179 -7.47 -25.97 19.29
CA GLU A 179 -7.33 -26.59 20.60
C GLU A 179 -6.24 -25.93 21.41
N ASP A 180 -6.42 -25.93 22.73
CA ASP A 180 -5.40 -25.53 23.70
C ASP A 180 -4.91 -24.08 23.53
N VAL A 181 -5.82 -23.21 23.09
CA VAL A 181 -5.57 -21.78 22.91
C VAL A 181 -6.28 -20.93 23.96
N GLU A 182 -5.62 -19.84 24.33
CA GLU A 182 -6.22 -18.75 25.11
C GLU A 182 -6.80 -17.70 24.17
N LEU A 183 -8.05 -17.30 24.42
CA LEU A 183 -8.69 -16.21 23.70
C LEU A 183 -8.23 -14.87 24.29
N PRO A 184 -7.96 -13.84 23.47
CA PRO A 184 -7.62 -12.51 23.99
C PRO A 184 -8.68 -11.92 24.93
N PHE A 185 -9.96 -12.27 24.70
CA PHE A 185 -11.09 -11.89 25.56
C PHE A 185 -11.95 -13.11 25.87
N GLU A 186 -11.56 -13.87 26.89
CA GLU A 186 -12.27 -15.08 27.29
C GLU A 186 -13.74 -14.79 27.69
N GLY A 187 -14.68 -15.63 27.26
CA GLY A 187 -16.12 -15.41 27.46
C GLY A 187 -16.77 -14.37 26.52
N TYR A 188 -16.09 -13.99 25.43
CA TYR A 188 -16.68 -13.18 24.35
C TYR A 188 -16.63 -13.93 23.02
N GLY A 189 -17.58 -13.63 22.14
CA GLY A 189 -17.41 -13.90 20.71
C GLY A 189 -16.47 -12.86 20.10
N HIS A 190 -15.62 -13.23 19.16
CA HIS A 190 -14.68 -12.30 18.52
C HIS A 190 -15.05 -12.15 17.05
N VAL A 191 -15.03 -10.92 16.55
CA VAL A 191 -15.26 -10.58 15.15
C VAL A 191 -13.99 -9.96 14.60
N CYS A 192 -13.22 -10.72 13.82
CA CYS A 192 -11.98 -10.26 13.21
C CYS A 192 -12.24 -9.81 11.77
N LEU A 193 -11.87 -8.56 11.48
CA LEU A 193 -12.10 -7.90 10.19
C LEU A 193 -10.77 -7.73 9.46
N GLY A 194 -10.84 -7.50 8.14
CA GLY A 194 -9.65 -7.40 7.30
C GLY A 194 -9.40 -8.64 6.44
N GLY A 195 -10.25 -9.67 6.50
CA GLY A 195 -10.12 -10.87 5.67
C GLY A 195 -10.85 -10.73 4.33
N THR A 196 -10.96 -11.82 3.55
CA THR A 196 -11.86 -11.82 2.37
C THR A 196 -13.35 -11.73 2.75
N GLY A 197 -13.67 -12.09 3.99
CA GLY A 197 -14.92 -11.83 4.69
C GLY A 197 -14.64 -11.75 6.20
N PRO A 198 -15.67 -11.59 7.05
CA PRO A 198 -15.50 -11.59 8.50
C PRO A 198 -15.09 -12.97 9.04
N ALA A 199 -14.21 -12.98 10.04
CA ALA A 199 -13.86 -14.17 10.81
C ALA A 199 -14.50 -14.10 12.21
N LEU A 200 -15.13 -15.18 12.65
CA LEU A 200 -15.77 -15.30 13.95
C LEU A 200 -15.06 -16.34 14.81
N LEU A 201 -14.82 -16.03 16.08
CA LEU A 201 -14.11 -16.92 16.99
C LEU A 201 -14.76 -16.94 18.38
N TYR A 202 -15.07 -18.14 18.90
CA TYR A 202 -15.71 -18.29 20.22
C TYR A 202 -15.42 -19.67 20.83
N ARG A 203 -15.42 -19.73 22.16
CA ARG A 203 -15.21 -20.98 22.91
C ARG A 203 -16.47 -21.83 22.89
N ILE A 204 -16.31 -23.12 22.55
CA ILE A 204 -17.41 -24.11 22.49
C ILE A 204 -17.22 -25.27 23.47
N GLY A 205 -16.02 -25.41 24.06
CA GLY A 205 -15.71 -26.40 25.08
C GLY A 205 -14.51 -25.97 25.93
N GLU A 206 -14.11 -26.78 26.91
CA GLU A 206 -13.04 -26.43 27.86
C GLU A 206 -11.71 -26.07 27.16
N ARG A 207 -11.32 -26.89 26.19
CA ARG A 207 -10.08 -26.77 25.43
C ARG A 207 -10.29 -26.36 23.97
N THR A 208 -11.54 -26.16 23.56
CA THR A 208 -11.93 -26.09 22.14
C THR A 208 -12.53 -24.73 21.79
N VAL A 209 -11.96 -24.10 20.77
CA VAL A 209 -12.42 -22.84 20.20
C VAL A 209 -12.83 -23.07 18.74
N ARG A 210 -14.02 -22.58 18.37
CA ARG A 210 -14.47 -22.54 16.98
C ARG A 210 -13.93 -21.28 16.32
N LEU A 211 -13.30 -21.45 15.16
CA LEU A 211 -13.03 -20.39 14.19
C LEU A 211 -13.91 -20.59 12.96
N CYS A 212 -14.69 -19.57 12.61
CA CYS A 212 -15.63 -19.53 11.49
C CYS A 212 -15.18 -18.46 10.50
N LEU A 213 -14.71 -18.86 9.33
CA LEU A 213 -14.15 -17.97 8.30
C LEU A 213 -15.16 -17.82 7.16
N ASP A 214 -15.68 -16.61 6.94
CA ASP A 214 -16.63 -16.36 5.84
C ASP A 214 -15.92 -16.15 4.51
N VAL A 215 -16.13 -17.05 3.55
CA VAL A 215 -15.52 -17.00 2.21
C VAL A 215 -16.57 -16.61 1.16
N PRO A 216 -16.54 -15.39 0.60
CA PRO A 216 -17.49 -14.97 -0.42
C PRO A 216 -17.45 -15.84 -1.69
N ILE A 217 -18.59 -15.96 -2.39
CA ILE A 217 -18.73 -16.84 -3.56
C ILE A 217 -17.74 -16.59 -4.71
N TYR A 218 -17.18 -15.38 -4.82
CA TYR A 218 -16.20 -15.04 -5.85
C TYR A 218 -14.79 -15.57 -5.54
N HIS A 219 -14.55 -16.01 -4.30
CA HIS A 219 -13.31 -16.66 -3.88
C HIS A 219 -13.42 -18.19 -3.76
N ILE A 220 -14.62 -18.78 -3.77
CA ILE A 220 -14.82 -20.22 -3.46
C ILE A 220 -14.27 -21.20 -4.51
N LYS A 221 -13.96 -20.75 -5.74
CA LYS A 221 -13.45 -21.63 -6.82
C LYS A 221 -11.99 -22.08 -6.61
N VAL A 222 -11.39 -21.78 -5.46
CA VAL A 222 -10.01 -22.16 -5.14
C VAL A 222 -9.98 -23.65 -4.78
N LYS A 223 -9.15 -24.42 -5.48
CA LYS A 223 -8.94 -25.85 -5.22
C LYS A 223 -8.13 -26.10 -3.94
N GLU A 224 -7.26 -25.15 -3.60
CA GLU A 224 -6.30 -25.17 -2.49
C GLU A 224 -6.91 -24.51 -1.25
N LYS A 225 -7.79 -25.23 -0.54
CA LYS A 225 -8.66 -24.65 0.48
C LYS A 225 -7.89 -24.24 1.74
N ALA A 226 -7.00 -25.09 2.25
CA ALA A 226 -6.24 -24.78 3.45
C ALA A 226 -5.29 -23.59 3.22
N ALA A 227 -4.54 -23.64 2.11
CA ALA A 227 -3.61 -22.58 1.74
C ALA A 227 -4.31 -21.23 1.51
N TYR A 228 -5.50 -21.24 0.89
CA TYR A 228 -6.32 -20.03 0.75
C TYR A 228 -6.75 -19.43 2.09
N LEU A 229 -7.26 -20.24 3.02
CA LEU A 229 -7.70 -19.76 4.32
C LEU A 229 -6.53 -19.16 5.12
N TRP A 230 -5.34 -19.74 5.01
CA TRP A 230 -4.14 -19.16 5.59
C TRP A 230 -3.86 -17.76 5.03
N ASP A 231 -3.73 -17.61 3.71
CA ASP A 231 -3.45 -16.30 3.11
C ASP A 231 -4.49 -15.24 3.46
N ALA A 232 -5.77 -15.62 3.40
CA ALA A 232 -6.87 -14.70 3.54
C ALA A 232 -7.11 -14.25 4.99
N TYR A 233 -6.71 -15.06 5.99
CA TYR A 233 -7.09 -14.82 7.38
C TYR A 233 -5.94 -14.80 8.40
N HIS A 234 -4.76 -15.38 8.14
CA HIS A 234 -3.71 -15.43 9.18
C HIS A 234 -3.34 -14.04 9.73
N ALA A 235 -3.28 -13.03 8.86
CA ALA A 235 -2.93 -11.66 9.22
C ALA A 235 -4.02 -10.95 10.04
N VAL A 236 -5.30 -11.38 9.93
CA VAL A 236 -6.42 -10.77 10.67
C VAL A 236 -6.61 -11.38 12.05
N LEU A 237 -6.12 -12.60 12.24
CA LEU A 237 -6.21 -13.27 13.52
C LEU A 237 -5.19 -12.70 14.51
N PRO A 238 -5.54 -12.62 15.80
CA PRO A 238 -4.59 -12.35 16.87
C PRO A 238 -3.34 -13.23 16.73
N GLU A 239 -2.17 -12.63 16.88
CA GLU A 239 -0.88 -13.30 16.64
C GLU A 239 -0.72 -14.59 17.45
N SER A 240 -1.20 -14.59 18.71
CA SER A 240 -1.20 -15.75 19.60
C SER A 240 -1.96 -16.97 19.06
N LEU A 241 -2.90 -16.77 18.13
CA LEU A 241 -3.73 -17.83 17.56
C LEU A 241 -3.19 -18.37 16.23
N ARG A 242 -2.26 -17.66 15.58
CA ARG A 242 -1.74 -18.04 14.25
C ARG A 242 -1.08 -19.43 14.24
N PRO A 243 -0.24 -19.83 15.23
CA PRO A 243 0.35 -21.17 15.22
C PRO A 243 -0.70 -22.28 15.32
N ALA A 244 -1.72 -22.10 16.16
CA ALA A 244 -2.81 -23.05 16.30
C ALA A 244 -3.68 -23.11 15.04
N PHE A 245 -3.91 -21.96 14.38
CA PHE A 245 -4.62 -21.89 13.11
C PHE A 245 -3.88 -22.64 12.01
N HIS A 246 -2.57 -22.41 11.87
CA HIS A 246 -1.73 -23.14 10.90
C HIS A 246 -1.84 -24.64 11.13
N ARG A 247 -1.63 -25.08 12.38
CA ARG A 247 -1.72 -26.50 12.76
C ARG A 247 -3.10 -27.10 12.44
N ALA A 248 -4.17 -26.38 12.75
CA ALA A 248 -5.52 -26.84 12.48
C ALA A 248 -5.81 -26.99 10.98
N LEU A 249 -5.26 -26.12 10.13
CA LEU A 249 -5.37 -26.22 8.68
C LEU A 249 -4.57 -27.40 8.11
N THR A 250 -3.49 -27.83 8.77
CA THR A 250 -2.66 -28.95 8.30
C THR A 250 -3.11 -30.32 8.82
N GLU A 251 -3.65 -30.38 10.03
CA GLU A 251 -3.88 -31.66 10.73
C GLU A 251 -5.34 -32.10 10.76
N ARG A 252 -6.30 -31.23 10.40
CA ARG A 252 -7.72 -31.48 10.65
C ARG A 252 -8.61 -31.16 9.45
N PRO A 253 -9.74 -31.87 9.29
CA PRO A 253 -10.70 -31.56 8.25
C PRO A 253 -11.39 -30.21 8.52
N ILE A 254 -11.53 -29.40 7.47
CA ILE A 254 -12.25 -28.13 7.51
C ILE A 254 -13.74 -28.39 7.23
N ALA A 255 -14.61 -27.99 8.15
CA ALA A 255 -16.06 -28.09 7.95
C ALA A 255 -16.55 -26.94 7.05
N TRP A 256 -17.38 -27.23 6.05
CA TRP A 256 -17.92 -26.20 5.15
C TRP A 256 -19.44 -26.14 5.20
N ALA A 257 -19.99 -24.92 5.29
CA ALA A 257 -21.43 -24.67 5.23
C ALA A 257 -21.74 -23.55 4.25
N ALA A 258 -22.74 -23.73 3.39
CA ALA A 258 -23.20 -22.68 2.48
C ALA A 258 -24.07 -21.65 3.23
N ASN A 259 -23.78 -20.36 3.01
CA ASN A 259 -24.55 -19.25 3.55
C ASN A 259 -25.53 -18.77 2.49
N GLN A 260 -26.75 -19.30 2.59
CA GLN A 260 -27.88 -18.93 1.75
C GLN A 260 -28.79 -17.97 2.51
N VAL A 261 -29.44 -17.06 1.78
CA VAL A 261 -30.44 -16.15 2.33
C VAL A 261 -31.80 -16.45 1.71
N THR A 262 -32.79 -16.54 2.57
CA THR A 262 -34.22 -16.67 2.27
C THR A 262 -34.99 -15.78 3.26
N PRO A 263 -35.78 -14.80 2.79
CA PRO A 263 -36.48 -13.86 3.66
C PRO A 263 -37.38 -14.53 4.70
N ARG A 264 -37.39 -14.00 5.93
CA ARG A 264 -38.20 -14.55 7.04
C ARG A 264 -39.65 -14.08 7.02
N ARG A 265 -40.43 -14.57 6.06
CA ARG A 265 -41.86 -14.23 5.90
C ARG A 265 -42.80 -15.44 5.83
N TYR A 266 -42.27 -16.66 5.86
CA TYR A 266 -43.04 -17.89 5.64
C TYR A 266 -43.33 -18.62 6.95
N PHE A 267 -44.20 -18.07 7.80
CA PHE A 267 -44.48 -18.62 9.15
C PHE A 267 -45.52 -19.76 9.17
N GLY A 268 -46.01 -20.19 8.01
CA GLY A 268 -47.06 -21.20 7.90
C GLY A 268 -48.44 -20.62 7.58
N ARG A 269 -49.47 -21.48 7.42
CA ARG A 269 -50.87 -21.14 7.10
C ARG A 269 -51.81 -22.23 7.64
N ASP A 270 -53.01 -21.83 8.07
CA ASP A 270 -54.05 -22.73 8.61
C ASP A 270 -53.51 -23.60 9.76
N GLU A 271 -53.57 -24.92 9.66
CA GLU A 271 -53.11 -25.87 10.71
C GLU A 271 -51.60 -26.20 10.64
N VAL A 272 -50.87 -25.58 9.71
CA VAL A 272 -49.43 -25.82 9.52
C VAL A 272 -48.64 -24.57 9.86
N ALA A 273 -47.83 -24.63 10.91
CA ALA A 273 -46.88 -23.58 11.28
C ALA A 273 -45.44 -23.94 10.87
N LEU A 274 -44.59 -22.95 10.69
CA LEU A 274 -43.15 -23.11 10.47
C LEU A 274 -42.38 -22.36 11.53
N VAL A 275 -41.28 -22.93 12.04
CA VAL A 275 -40.42 -22.31 13.06
C VAL A 275 -38.93 -22.43 12.68
N GLY A 276 -38.09 -21.51 13.17
CA GLY A 276 -36.64 -21.55 12.92
C GLY A 276 -36.28 -21.35 11.44
N ASP A 277 -35.24 -22.03 10.96
CA ASP A 277 -34.76 -21.91 9.56
C ASP A 277 -35.78 -22.39 8.51
N ALA A 278 -36.84 -23.09 8.94
CA ALA A 278 -37.97 -23.46 8.07
C ALA A 278 -38.81 -22.23 7.65
N VAL A 279 -38.82 -21.15 8.45
CA VAL A 279 -39.49 -19.87 8.11
C VAL A 279 -38.70 -19.09 7.06
N GLY A 280 -37.38 -19.18 7.12
CA GLY A 280 -36.42 -18.35 6.40
C GLY A 280 -35.14 -18.22 7.21
N HIS A 281 -34.03 -17.89 6.55
CA HIS A 281 -32.71 -17.83 7.16
C HIS A 281 -31.87 -16.78 6.44
N TYR A 282 -30.95 -16.14 7.16
CA TYR A 282 -30.05 -15.11 6.62
C TYR A 282 -28.61 -15.43 7.01
N HIS A 283 -27.68 -14.53 6.65
CA HIS A 283 -26.26 -14.74 6.89
C HIS A 283 -25.96 -15.01 8.38
N PRO A 284 -25.21 -16.06 8.75
CA PRO A 284 -25.02 -16.47 10.15
C PRO A 284 -24.09 -15.56 10.95
N LEU A 285 -23.57 -14.48 10.36
CA LEU A 285 -22.62 -13.52 10.96
C LEU A 285 -23.06 -13.04 12.35
N THR A 286 -24.36 -12.81 12.54
CA THR A 286 -24.91 -12.26 13.77
C THR A 286 -25.29 -13.32 14.79
N ALA A 287 -25.08 -14.62 14.52
CA ALA A 287 -25.36 -15.76 15.41
C ALA A 287 -26.80 -15.85 15.99
N VAL A 288 -27.75 -15.10 15.44
CA VAL A 288 -29.09 -14.94 16.01
C VAL A 288 -30.12 -15.99 15.52
N GLY A 289 -29.77 -16.83 14.54
CA GLY A 289 -30.70 -17.77 13.91
C GLY A 289 -31.36 -18.75 14.89
N MET A 290 -30.59 -19.31 15.83
CA MET A 290 -31.13 -20.20 16.86
C MET A 290 -32.01 -19.43 17.85
N THR A 291 -31.59 -18.24 18.27
CA THR A 291 -32.37 -17.35 19.13
C THR A 291 -33.72 -17.02 18.51
N LEU A 292 -33.78 -16.64 17.23
CA LEU A 292 -35.06 -16.42 16.56
C LEU A 292 -35.92 -17.68 16.52
N GLY A 293 -35.33 -18.86 16.28
CA GLY A 293 -36.06 -20.11 16.30
C GLY A 293 -36.66 -20.44 17.68
N PHE A 294 -35.97 -20.13 18.77
CA PHE A 294 -36.52 -20.34 20.12
C PHE A 294 -37.63 -19.33 20.45
N LEU A 295 -37.47 -18.07 20.04
CA LEU A 295 -38.53 -17.06 20.15
C LEU A 295 -39.74 -17.41 19.27
N ASP A 296 -39.52 -18.02 18.11
CA ASP A 296 -40.59 -18.54 17.26
C ASP A 296 -41.37 -19.65 17.98
N ALA A 297 -40.65 -20.60 18.58
CA ALA A 297 -41.24 -21.72 19.33
C ALA A 297 -42.08 -21.23 20.52
N GLU A 298 -41.54 -20.30 21.30
CA GLU A 298 -42.24 -19.70 22.44
C GLU A 298 -43.46 -18.88 21.99
N CYS A 299 -43.31 -18.01 20.98
CA CYS A 299 -44.42 -17.21 20.46
C CYS A 299 -45.54 -18.08 19.89
N LEU A 300 -45.21 -19.14 19.15
CA LEU A 300 -46.19 -20.07 18.60
C LEU A 300 -46.95 -20.79 19.72
N SER A 301 -46.28 -21.16 20.81
CA SER A 301 -46.91 -21.82 21.94
C SER A 301 -47.99 -20.95 22.59
N HIS A 302 -47.74 -19.65 22.73
CA HIS A 302 -48.71 -18.70 23.30
C HIS A 302 -49.74 -18.15 22.30
N SER A 303 -49.61 -18.47 21.00
CA SER A 303 -50.50 -17.97 19.96
C SER A 303 -51.75 -18.82 19.79
N ARG A 304 -52.89 -18.17 19.58
CA ARG A 304 -54.17 -18.87 19.35
C ARG A 304 -54.16 -19.62 18.02
N ASP A 305 -53.68 -18.94 16.98
CA ASP A 305 -53.60 -19.45 15.61
C ASP A 305 -52.30 -19.01 14.91
N VAL A 306 -52.05 -19.58 13.73
CA VAL A 306 -50.84 -19.31 12.93
C VAL A 306 -50.82 -17.87 12.41
N ASP A 307 -51.96 -17.19 12.26
CA ASP A 307 -52.03 -15.81 11.78
C ASP A 307 -51.61 -14.80 12.85
N GLN A 308 -51.97 -15.02 14.12
CA GLN A 308 -51.46 -14.26 15.26
C GLN A 308 -49.95 -14.41 15.37
N TYR A 309 -49.45 -15.66 15.36
CA TYR A 309 -48.03 -15.98 15.36
C TYR A 309 -47.28 -15.28 14.22
N ARG A 310 -47.80 -15.40 12.98
CA ARG A 310 -47.22 -14.78 11.78
C ARG A 310 -47.12 -13.26 11.94
N ARG A 311 -48.19 -12.58 12.36
CA ARG A 311 -48.20 -11.11 12.50
C ARG A 311 -47.14 -10.63 13.49
N GLN A 312 -47.06 -11.27 14.66
CA GLN A 312 -46.12 -10.90 15.69
C GLN A 312 -44.66 -11.13 15.24
N ARG A 313 -44.36 -12.33 14.75
CA ARG A 313 -42.98 -12.68 14.37
C ARG A 313 -42.50 -12.06 13.06
N THR A 314 -43.42 -11.69 12.15
CA THR A 314 -43.05 -10.88 10.97
C THR A 314 -42.53 -9.50 11.38
N HIS A 315 -43.15 -8.88 12.40
CA HIS A 315 -42.70 -7.60 12.93
C HIS A 315 -41.37 -7.74 13.70
N GLU A 316 -41.33 -8.63 14.68
CA GLU A 316 -40.17 -8.80 15.57
C GLU A 316 -38.94 -9.40 14.86
N GLY A 317 -39.14 -10.17 13.78
CA GLY A 317 -38.07 -10.77 12.98
C GLY A 317 -37.43 -9.83 11.96
N ARG A 318 -38.02 -8.65 11.70
CA ARG A 318 -37.60 -7.76 10.61
C ARG A 318 -36.28 -7.05 10.89
N VAL A 319 -36.13 -6.45 12.08
CA VAL A 319 -34.92 -5.71 12.46
C VAL A 319 -33.68 -6.63 12.53
N PRO A 320 -33.74 -7.83 13.14
CA PRO A 320 -32.63 -8.78 13.11
C PRO A 320 -32.18 -9.18 11.69
N GLU A 321 -33.13 -9.35 10.77
CA GLU A 321 -32.85 -9.63 9.36
C GLU A 321 -32.14 -8.47 8.67
N LEU A 322 -32.67 -7.24 8.79
CA LEU A 322 -32.06 -6.03 8.21
C LEU A 322 -30.65 -5.80 8.77
N LEU A 323 -30.48 -5.95 10.09
CA LEU A 323 -29.20 -5.76 10.74
C LEU A 323 -28.15 -6.79 10.28
N ALA A 324 -28.54 -8.07 10.16
CA ALA A 324 -27.62 -9.11 9.71
C ALA A 324 -27.09 -8.85 8.29
N ASN A 325 -27.98 -8.43 7.39
CA ASN A 325 -27.61 -8.09 6.02
C ASN A 325 -26.75 -6.83 5.94
N ALA A 326 -27.14 -5.77 6.65
CA ALA A 326 -26.39 -4.52 6.69
C ALA A 326 -24.99 -4.70 7.29
N LEU A 327 -24.86 -5.44 8.40
CA LEU A 327 -23.56 -5.75 8.98
C LEU A 327 -22.72 -6.63 8.04
N TYR A 328 -23.32 -7.61 7.36
CA TYR A 328 -22.56 -8.42 6.41
C TYR A 328 -21.98 -7.57 5.28
N GLU A 329 -22.77 -6.67 4.70
CA GLU A 329 -22.30 -5.73 3.67
C GLU A 329 -21.17 -4.84 4.19
N VAL A 330 -21.38 -4.19 5.35
CA VAL A 330 -20.44 -3.24 5.94
C VAL A 330 -19.11 -3.90 6.33
N LEU A 331 -19.15 -5.13 6.83
CA LEU A 331 -17.99 -5.86 7.33
C LEU A 331 -17.25 -6.66 6.25
N THR A 332 -17.84 -6.83 5.06
CA THR A 332 -17.26 -7.65 3.98
C THR A 332 -16.66 -6.80 2.86
N PHE A 333 -17.29 -5.68 2.48
CA PHE A 333 -16.87 -4.90 1.31
C PHE A 333 -15.92 -3.74 1.65
N TYR A 334 -15.09 -3.35 0.69
CA TYR A 334 -14.00 -2.37 0.86
C TYR A 334 -14.07 -1.20 -0.14
N ASP A 335 -15.22 -0.97 -0.77
CA ASP A 335 -15.45 0.29 -1.48
C ASP A 335 -15.45 1.48 -0.51
N ASP A 336 -15.06 2.66 -1.00
CA ASP A 336 -14.78 3.81 -0.14
C ASP A 336 -15.99 4.22 0.71
N GLU A 337 -17.21 4.13 0.15
CA GLU A 337 -18.45 4.40 0.88
C GLU A 337 -18.71 3.37 2.00
N THR A 338 -18.43 2.08 1.76
CA THR A 338 -18.55 1.05 2.81
C THR A 338 -17.50 1.20 3.89
N VAL A 339 -16.25 1.51 3.52
CA VAL A 339 -15.17 1.79 4.48
C VAL A 339 -15.51 3.00 5.34
N ALA A 340 -16.06 4.07 4.76
CA ALA A 340 -16.49 5.25 5.51
C ALA A 340 -17.61 4.91 6.52
N VAL A 341 -18.59 4.10 6.12
CA VAL A 341 -19.65 3.60 7.01
C VAL A 341 -19.06 2.73 8.13
N ARG A 342 -18.16 1.79 7.81
CA ARG A 342 -17.51 0.91 8.78
C ARG A 342 -16.69 1.70 9.81
N ASN A 343 -15.90 2.66 9.37
CA ASN A 343 -15.13 3.54 10.26
C ASN A 343 -16.05 4.41 11.14
N ALA A 344 -17.18 4.86 10.61
CA ALA A 344 -18.20 5.56 11.39
C ALA A 344 -18.84 4.66 12.46
N VAL A 345 -19.05 3.38 12.17
CA VAL A 345 -19.50 2.38 13.17
C VAL A 345 -18.45 2.24 14.29
N TYR A 346 -17.17 2.07 13.94
CA TYR A 346 -16.09 1.98 14.94
C TYR A 346 -16.04 3.22 15.83
N ARG A 347 -16.09 4.41 15.22
CA ARG A 347 -16.10 5.70 15.93
C ARG A 347 -17.29 5.79 16.88
N LEU A 348 -18.48 5.46 16.39
CA LEU A 348 -19.71 5.51 17.19
C LEU A 348 -19.62 4.58 18.41
N TRP A 349 -19.12 3.35 18.23
CA TRP A 349 -18.95 2.40 19.34
C TRP A 349 -17.91 2.86 20.36
N ARG A 350 -16.82 3.51 19.93
CA ARG A 350 -15.81 4.02 20.85
C ARG A 350 -16.29 5.22 21.64
N GLU A 351 -17.02 6.13 21.00
CA GLU A 351 -17.41 7.40 21.59
C GLU A 351 -18.73 7.31 22.38
N ASN A 352 -19.57 6.30 22.13
CA ASN A 352 -20.91 6.24 22.72
C ASN A 352 -21.30 4.84 23.24
N SER A 353 -21.18 4.64 24.55
CA SER A 353 -21.55 3.39 25.24
C SER A 353 -23.06 3.09 25.22
N GLU A 354 -23.92 4.08 25.02
CA GLU A 354 -25.36 3.86 24.84
C GLU A 354 -25.64 3.25 23.47
N GLU A 355 -24.94 3.69 22.43
CA GLU A 355 -25.05 3.11 21.08
C GLU A 355 -24.44 1.71 21.01
N CYS A 356 -23.39 1.41 21.78
CA CYS A 356 -22.94 0.02 21.97
C CYS A 356 -24.05 -0.84 22.54
N ARG A 357 -24.69 -0.39 23.64
CA ARG A 357 -25.81 -1.10 24.28
C ARG A 357 -27.00 -1.23 23.33
N ARG A 358 -27.33 -0.21 22.53
CA ARG A 358 -28.40 -0.29 21.53
C ARG A 358 -28.06 -1.30 20.44
N THR A 359 -26.85 -1.24 19.89
CA THR A 359 -26.36 -2.19 18.88
C THR A 359 -26.49 -3.62 19.40
N MET A 360 -26.07 -3.86 20.65
CA MET A 360 -26.14 -5.18 21.27
C MET A 360 -27.57 -5.65 21.57
N ARG A 361 -28.51 -4.74 21.88
CA ARG A 361 -29.95 -5.08 21.98
C ARG A 361 -30.55 -5.45 20.63
N LEU A 362 -30.23 -4.70 19.58
CA LEU A 362 -30.71 -4.98 18.22
C LEU A 362 -30.14 -6.32 17.72
N LEU A 363 -28.83 -6.55 17.94
CA LEU A 363 -28.13 -7.79 17.58
C LEU A 363 -28.73 -9.01 18.30
N SER A 364 -28.97 -8.90 19.60
CA SER A 364 -29.48 -10.02 20.41
C SER A 364 -30.96 -10.32 20.20
N SER A 365 -31.68 -9.51 19.43
CA SER A 365 -33.15 -9.48 19.36
C SER A 365 -33.85 -9.06 20.66
N GLY A 366 -33.15 -8.33 21.55
CA GLY A 366 -33.75 -7.72 22.74
C GLY A 366 -34.44 -6.38 22.47
N ASP A 367 -34.17 -5.76 21.32
CA ASP A 367 -34.88 -4.60 20.77
C ASP A 367 -35.19 -4.91 19.30
N THR A 368 -36.47 -4.86 18.92
CA THR A 368 -36.92 -5.17 17.55
C THR A 368 -37.62 -3.97 16.91
N GLU A 369 -37.51 -2.79 17.52
CA GLU A 369 -38.16 -1.57 17.04
C GLU A 369 -37.40 -0.98 15.84
N LEU A 370 -38.10 -0.78 14.72
CA LEU A 370 -37.53 -0.21 13.50
C LEU A 370 -36.98 1.21 13.73
N SER A 371 -37.63 1.98 14.60
CA SER A 371 -37.18 3.33 14.96
C SER A 371 -35.82 3.34 15.66
N SER A 372 -35.53 2.34 16.49
CA SER A 372 -34.25 2.17 17.18
C SER A 372 -33.13 1.86 16.19
N PHE A 373 -33.38 0.96 15.24
CA PHE A 373 -32.46 0.66 14.13
C PHE A 373 -32.22 1.87 13.23
N ALA A 374 -33.29 2.54 12.77
CA ALA A 374 -33.19 3.69 11.88
C ALA A 374 -32.39 4.84 12.50
N MET A 375 -32.59 5.12 13.79
CA MET A 375 -31.83 6.13 14.51
C MET A 375 -30.34 5.80 14.57
N ALA A 376 -29.97 4.55 14.89
CA ALA A 376 -28.57 4.12 14.90
C ALA A 376 -27.93 4.24 13.51
N PHE A 377 -28.63 3.79 12.47
CA PHE A 377 -28.18 3.88 11.09
C PHE A 377 -27.96 5.33 10.65
N CYS A 378 -28.90 6.23 10.92
CA CYS A 378 -28.77 7.65 10.55
C CYS A 378 -27.57 8.32 11.22
N LYS A 379 -27.26 7.97 12.48
CA LYS A 379 -26.05 8.46 13.17
C LYS A 379 -24.78 8.00 12.47
N VAL A 380 -24.70 6.72 12.11
CA VAL A 380 -23.55 6.16 11.37
C VAL A 380 -23.37 6.86 10.03
N ILE A 381 -24.44 7.06 9.26
CA ILE A 381 -24.33 7.73 7.96
C ILE A 381 -23.93 9.21 8.12
N GLY A 382 -24.46 9.90 9.13
CA GLY A 382 -24.05 11.28 9.44
C GLY A 382 -22.55 11.40 9.71
N LEU A 383 -22.01 10.49 10.54
CA LEU A 383 -20.58 10.41 10.85
C LEU A 383 -19.73 10.04 9.63
N ALA A 384 -20.22 9.12 8.78
CA ALA A 384 -19.54 8.75 7.54
C ALA A 384 -19.48 9.94 6.57
N GLY A 385 -20.57 10.69 6.43
CA GLY A 385 -20.64 11.90 5.61
C GLY A 385 -19.71 13.01 6.11
N GLU A 386 -19.67 13.25 7.42
CA GLU A 386 -18.71 14.16 8.06
C GLU A 386 -17.26 13.78 7.73
N SER A 387 -16.92 12.49 7.86
CA SER A 387 -15.58 11.97 7.59
C SER A 387 -15.17 12.17 6.13
N ILE A 388 -16.08 11.89 5.18
CA ILE A 388 -15.84 12.09 3.74
C ILE A 388 -15.63 13.58 3.42
N VAL A 389 -16.47 14.47 3.98
CA VAL A 389 -16.31 15.91 3.80
C VAL A 389 -14.98 16.39 4.35
N ARG A 390 -14.62 15.98 5.58
CA ARG A 390 -13.35 16.33 6.22
C ARG A 390 -12.16 15.87 5.37
N THR A 391 -12.18 14.62 4.92
CA THR A 391 -11.14 14.06 4.04
C THR A 391 -11.04 14.84 2.75
N GLY A 392 -12.17 15.27 2.17
CA GLY A 392 -12.22 16.12 0.99
C GLY A 392 -11.58 17.49 1.19
N THR A 393 -11.87 18.17 2.31
CA THR A 393 -11.20 19.42 2.70
C THR A 393 -9.69 19.24 2.88
N GLU A 394 -9.25 18.16 3.52
CA GLU A 394 -7.86 17.93 3.89
C GLU A 394 -7.00 17.50 2.70
N SER A 395 -7.55 16.65 1.82
CA SER A 395 -6.87 16.12 0.63
C SER A 395 -6.99 17.01 -0.60
N GLY A 396 -7.94 17.96 -0.62
CA GLY A 396 -8.23 18.79 -1.79
C GLY A 396 -8.94 18.07 -2.94
N GLN A 397 -9.37 16.81 -2.75
CA GLN A 397 -9.93 15.95 -3.80
C GLN A 397 -11.46 16.01 -3.89
N TRP A 398 -12.05 17.21 -3.99
CA TRP A 398 -13.50 17.41 -3.93
C TRP A 398 -14.30 16.62 -4.98
N GLY A 399 -13.81 16.56 -6.23
CA GLY A 399 -14.51 15.86 -7.32
C GLY A 399 -14.75 14.37 -7.01
N TYR A 400 -13.73 13.68 -6.49
CA TYR A 400 -13.86 12.29 -6.10
C TYR A 400 -14.77 12.10 -4.87
N GLN A 401 -14.59 12.94 -3.84
CA GLN A 401 -15.39 12.82 -2.62
C GLN A 401 -16.88 13.10 -2.86
N THR A 402 -17.24 13.97 -3.81
CA THR A 402 -18.66 14.16 -4.20
C THR A 402 -19.27 12.90 -4.80
N GLN A 403 -18.51 12.07 -5.53
CA GLN A 403 -18.98 10.78 -6.03
C GLN A 403 -19.17 9.76 -4.91
N VAL A 404 -18.29 9.74 -3.90
CA VAL A 404 -18.44 8.86 -2.73
C VAL A 404 -19.67 9.28 -1.92
N MET A 405 -19.87 10.58 -1.68
CA MET A 405 -21.06 11.12 -1.03
C MET A 405 -22.36 10.77 -1.76
N ALA A 406 -22.35 10.84 -3.10
CA ALA A 406 -23.49 10.44 -3.92
C ALA A 406 -23.88 8.98 -3.69
N ARG A 407 -22.92 8.06 -3.66
CA ARG A 407 -23.18 6.64 -3.39
C ARG A 407 -23.66 6.41 -1.96
N LEU A 408 -23.07 7.11 -0.98
CA LEU A 408 -23.53 7.07 0.41
C LEU A 408 -24.98 7.55 0.55
N ALA A 409 -25.37 8.60 -0.17
CA ALA A 409 -26.75 9.08 -0.21
C ALA A 409 -27.72 8.05 -0.82
N GLY A 410 -27.27 7.24 -1.77
CA GLY A 410 -28.05 6.11 -2.29
C GLY A 410 -28.39 5.06 -1.25
N ARG A 411 -27.49 4.79 -0.30
CA ARG A 411 -27.73 3.88 0.82
C ARG A 411 -28.78 4.41 1.81
N LEU A 412 -28.82 5.72 2.04
CA LEU A 412 -29.91 6.36 2.81
C LEU A 412 -31.26 6.21 2.11
N GLY A 413 -31.28 6.31 0.77
CA GLY A 413 -32.48 6.16 -0.03
C GLY A 413 -33.20 4.83 0.17
N TRP A 414 -32.43 3.73 0.31
CA TRP A 414 -33.01 2.41 0.60
C TRP A 414 -33.65 2.33 1.99
N LEU A 415 -32.92 2.74 3.04
CA LEU A 415 -33.47 2.70 4.39
C LEU A 415 -34.71 3.59 4.51
N ALA A 416 -34.70 4.75 3.84
CA ALA A 416 -35.85 5.64 3.77
C ALA A 416 -37.03 4.98 3.05
N ALA A 417 -36.81 4.27 1.94
CA ALA A 417 -37.86 3.55 1.23
C ALA A 417 -38.49 2.41 2.08
N GLU A 418 -37.69 1.72 2.89
CA GLU A 418 -38.15 0.65 3.80
C GLU A 418 -38.84 1.19 5.07
N SER A 419 -38.34 2.28 5.65
CA SER A 419 -38.81 2.79 6.95
C SER A 419 -39.93 3.84 6.82
N PHE A 420 -39.96 4.58 5.71
CA PHE A 420 -40.88 5.70 5.48
C PHE A 420 -41.21 5.82 3.97
N PRO A 421 -42.20 5.07 3.47
CA PRO A 421 -42.55 5.04 2.04
C PRO A 421 -42.78 6.43 1.41
N GLU A 422 -43.26 7.40 2.22
CA GLU A 422 -43.54 8.79 1.85
C GLU A 422 -42.28 9.64 1.59
N LEU A 423 -41.12 9.30 2.19
CA LEU A 423 -39.85 10.01 2.02
C LEU A 423 -39.07 9.59 0.77
N SER A 424 -39.36 8.40 0.21
CA SER A 424 -38.71 7.87 -1.01
C SER A 424 -38.78 8.84 -2.20
N GLN A 425 -39.93 9.52 -2.36
CA GLN A 425 -40.17 10.48 -3.45
C GLN A 425 -39.28 11.74 -3.38
N ILE A 426 -38.79 12.10 -2.19
CA ILE A 426 -37.92 13.26 -1.97
C ILE A 426 -36.48 12.91 -2.38
N VAL A 427 -36.02 11.71 -2.03
CA VAL A 427 -34.69 11.20 -2.40
C VAL A 427 -34.56 11.03 -3.92
N ASP A 428 -35.58 10.47 -4.58
CA ASP A 428 -35.63 10.32 -6.04
C ASP A 428 -35.61 11.66 -6.79
N ARG A 429 -36.20 12.72 -6.21
CA ARG A 429 -36.14 14.07 -6.77
C ARG A 429 -34.74 14.69 -6.63
N ALA A 430 -34.11 14.53 -5.46
CA ALA A 430 -32.75 15.02 -5.24
C ALA A 430 -31.73 14.33 -6.17
N ALA A 431 -31.89 13.02 -6.39
CA ALA A 431 -31.10 12.22 -7.32
C ALA A 431 -31.13 12.76 -8.76
N LYS A 432 -32.34 13.07 -9.25
CA LYS A 432 -32.54 13.62 -10.61
C LYS A 432 -31.95 15.01 -10.78
N VAL A 433 -32.02 15.87 -9.76
CA VAL A 433 -31.45 17.23 -9.81
C VAL A 433 -29.92 17.21 -9.88
N ALA A 434 -29.28 16.24 -9.25
CA ALA A 434 -27.83 16.10 -9.25
C ALA A 434 -27.26 15.37 -10.49
N ASN A 435 -28.11 14.91 -11.41
CA ASN A 435 -27.72 14.12 -12.59
C ASN A 435 -26.95 12.83 -12.21
N ILE A 436 -27.25 12.27 -11.05
CA ILE A 436 -26.64 11.06 -10.51
C ILE A 436 -27.62 9.91 -10.76
N ASN A 437 -27.16 8.86 -11.46
CA ASN A 437 -27.94 7.66 -11.67
C ASN A 437 -27.93 6.81 -10.38
N LEU A 438 -28.75 7.20 -9.41
CA LEU A 438 -28.93 6.50 -8.14
C LEU A 438 -29.76 5.24 -8.39
N LYS A 439 -29.10 4.12 -8.71
CA LYS A 439 -29.70 2.82 -8.41
C LYS A 439 -29.73 2.69 -6.89
N VAL A 440 -30.92 2.59 -6.31
CA VAL A 440 -31.12 2.33 -4.88
C VAL A 440 -30.66 0.89 -4.61
N THR A 441 -29.38 0.68 -4.30
CA THR A 441 -28.77 -0.64 -4.06
C THR A 441 -29.16 -1.17 -2.67
N GLY A 442 -30.44 -1.46 -2.51
CA GLY A 442 -31.05 -1.74 -1.22
C GLY A 442 -31.24 -3.21 -0.91
N GLU A 443 -31.45 -4.02 -1.93
CA GLU A 443 -31.53 -5.46 -1.76
C GLU A 443 -30.12 -6.03 -1.76
N LEU A 444 -29.80 -6.86 -0.76
CA LEU A 444 -28.52 -7.56 -0.64
C LEU A 444 -28.16 -8.31 -1.94
N GLU A 445 -29.17 -8.76 -2.70
CA GLU A 445 -29.02 -9.31 -4.06
C GLU A 445 -28.40 -8.32 -5.05
N GLU A 446 -28.90 -7.08 -5.09
CA GLU A 446 -28.38 -6.05 -5.99
C GLU A 446 -26.98 -5.60 -5.58
N SER A 447 -26.68 -5.47 -4.28
CA SER A 447 -25.33 -5.16 -3.79
C SER A 447 -24.36 -6.30 -4.14
N VAL A 448 -24.74 -7.56 -3.91
CA VAL A 448 -23.91 -8.72 -4.27
C VAL A 448 -23.74 -8.84 -5.78
N GLN A 449 -24.78 -8.57 -6.58
CA GLN A 449 -24.66 -8.52 -8.04
C GLN A 449 -23.78 -7.35 -8.51
N PHE A 450 -23.91 -6.17 -7.91
CA PHE A 450 -23.09 -4.99 -8.21
C PHE A 450 -21.62 -5.26 -7.92
N HIS A 451 -21.28 -5.82 -6.75
CA HIS A 451 -19.91 -6.19 -6.40
C HIS A 451 -19.40 -7.35 -7.25
N ARG A 452 -20.26 -8.33 -7.60
CA ARG A 452 -19.93 -9.39 -8.57
C ARG A 452 -19.58 -8.84 -9.96
N LEU A 453 -20.26 -7.78 -10.40
CA LEU A 453 -19.98 -7.07 -11.66
C LEU A 453 -18.71 -6.22 -11.57
N ARG A 454 -18.38 -5.67 -10.40
CA ARG A 454 -17.17 -4.87 -10.16
C ARG A 454 -15.90 -5.71 -10.05
N HIS A 455 -16.02 -6.92 -9.48
CA HIS A 455 -14.96 -7.94 -9.42
C HIS A 455 -14.89 -8.82 -10.68
N GLN A 456 -15.80 -8.63 -11.65
CA GLN A 456 -15.54 -8.98 -13.04
C GLN A 456 -14.66 -7.88 -13.64
N PRO A 457 -13.50 -8.22 -14.24
CA PRO A 457 -12.64 -7.21 -14.85
C PRO A 457 -13.46 -6.34 -15.81
N ARG A 458 -13.40 -5.01 -15.60
CA ARG A 458 -14.14 -4.02 -16.40
C ARG A 458 -13.88 -4.27 -17.88
N ALA A 459 -14.95 -4.20 -18.67
CA ALA A 459 -14.93 -4.24 -20.11
C ALA A 459 -14.28 -2.97 -20.71
N ALA A 460 -12.98 -2.78 -20.48
CA ALA A 460 -12.11 -2.12 -21.43
C ALA A 460 -11.51 -3.24 -22.28
N GLU A 461 -11.88 -3.27 -23.56
CA GLU A 461 -11.40 -4.16 -24.63
C GLU A 461 -10.97 -5.58 -24.26
N ARG A 462 -11.84 -6.55 -24.58
CA ARG A 462 -11.64 -8.01 -24.62
C ARG A 462 -10.18 -8.51 -24.48
N ARG A 463 -9.66 -8.57 -23.26
CA ARG A 463 -8.72 -9.62 -22.84
C ARG A 463 -9.53 -10.68 -22.10
N ARG A 464 -9.65 -11.87 -22.69
CA ARG A 464 -10.25 -13.03 -22.01
C ARG A 464 -9.42 -13.28 -20.74
N PRO A 465 -10.00 -13.30 -19.53
CA PRO A 465 -9.26 -13.77 -18.37
C PRO A 465 -8.80 -15.18 -18.67
N ALA A 466 -7.49 -15.42 -18.59
CA ALA A 466 -6.95 -16.77 -18.67
C ALA A 466 -7.71 -17.66 -17.67
N PRO A 467 -8.07 -18.90 -18.05
CA PRO A 467 -8.69 -19.82 -17.10
C PRO A 467 -7.78 -19.90 -15.88
N ARG A 468 -8.32 -19.65 -14.68
CA ARG A 468 -7.60 -19.80 -13.39
C ARG A 468 -7.22 -21.28 -13.21
N SER A 469 -6.19 -21.69 -13.91
CA SER A 469 -5.50 -22.96 -13.75
C SER A 469 -4.73 -22.94 -12.42
N ARG A 470 -4.52 -24.13 -11.85
CA ARG A 470 -3.64 -24.38 -10.70
C ARG A 470 -2.39 -23.48 -10.81
N VAL A 471 -2.15 -22.62 -9.83
CA VAL A 471 -0.97 -21.73 -9.85
C VAL A 471 0.22 -22.63 -9.52
N SER A 472 0.94 -23.08 -10.54
CA SER A 472 2.22 -23.76 -10.33
C SER A 472 3.19 -22.75 -9.73
N LEU A 473 3.39 -22.83 -8.42
CA LEU A 473 4.35 -21.98 -7.70
C LEU A 473 5.73 -22.19 -8.34
N THR A 474 6.33 -21.09 -8.79
CA THR A 474 7.71 -21.10 -9.30
C THR A 474 8.65 -21.19 -8.10
N ASP A 475 9.62 -22.09 -8.13
CA ASP A 475 10.71 -22.16 -7.15
C ASP A 475 11.80 -21.17 -7.56
N ALA A 476 12.19 -20.27 -6.67
CA ALA A 476 13.18 -19.24 -6.96
C ALA A 476 14.58 -19.56 -6.42
N THR A 477 14.77 -20.68 -5.71
CA THR A 477 15.99 -21.00 -4.94
C THR A 477 17.26 -20.89 -5.80
N LEU A 478 17.33 -21.62 -6.92
CA LEU A 478 18.52 -21.59 -7.80
C LEU A 478 18.75 -20.22 -8.44
N GLY A 479 17.68 -19.46 -8.71
CA GLY A 479 17.81 -18.11 -9.26
C GLY A 479 18.40 -17.14 -8.24
N ILE A 480 17.99 -17.26 -6.97
CA ILE A 480 18.53 -16.49 -5.85
C ILE A 480 20.01 -16.84 -5.64
N GLU A 481 20.37 -18.13 -5.59
CA GLU A 481 21.77 -18.57 -5.41
C GLU A 481 22.70 -17.94 -6.46
N ARG A 482 22.37 -18.06 -7.76
CA ARG A 482 23.17 -17.45 -8.84
C ARG A 482 23.27 -15.93 -8.74
N ALA A 483 22.17 -15.27 -8.38
CA ALA A 483 22.13 -13.82 -8.25
C ALA A 483 22.97 -13.33 -7.06
N VAL A 484 22.95 -14.05 -5.96
CA VAL A 484 23.73 -13.74 -4.77
C VAL A 484 25.22 -13.96 -5.04
N ASP A 485 25.59 -15.06 -5.71
CA ASP A 485 26.98 -15.30 -6.14
C ASP A 485 27.50 -14.15 -7.03
N HIS A 486 26.68 -13.73 -8.00
CA HIS A 486 26.98 -12.57 -8.85
C HIS A 486 27.18 -11.30 -8.02
N LEU A 487 26.22 -10.98 -7.14
CA LEU A 487 26.25 -9.78 -6.32
C LEU A 487 27.45 -9.75 -5.37
N ILE A 488 27.79 -10.88 -4.72
CA ILE A 488 28.99 -10.99 -3.87
C ILE A 488 30.26 -10.74 -4.70
N GLY A 489 30.29 -11.21 -5.95
CA GLY A 489 31.37 -10.92 -6.89
C GLY A 489 31.55 -9.44 -7.22
N LEU A 490 30.52 -8.61 -7.03
CA LEU A 490 30.56 -7.16 -7.22
C LEU A 490 31.02 -6.39 -5.96
N GLN A 491 31.25 -7.07 -4.82
CA GLN A 491 31.65 -6.39 -3.58
C GLN A 491 33.07 -5.82 -3.70
N GLY A 492 33.21 -4.55 -3.35
CA GLY A 492 34.49 -3.83 -3.31
C GLY A 492 35.41 -4.30 -2.19
N GLU A 493 36.69 -3.97 -2.32
CA GLU A 493 37.75 -4.39 -1.38
C GLU A 493 37.56 -3.84 0.04
N ARG A 494 36.85 -2.71 0.21
CA ARG A 494 36.59 -2.14 1.55
C ARG A 494 35.32 -2.73 2.18
N GLY A 495 34.61 -3.62 1.49
CA GLY A 495 33.36 -4.25 1.91
C GLY A 495 32.10 -3.59 1.35
N GLU A 496 32.23 -2.54 0.55
CA GLU A 496 31.12 -1.78 -0.03
C GLU A 496 30.57 -2.41 -1.32
N TRP A 497 29.35 -2.03 -1.67
CA TRP A 497 28.86 -2.10 -3.05
C TRP A 497 28.67 -0.68 -3.59
N GLU A 498 29.00 -0.49 -4.86
CA GLU A 498 28.74 0.76 -5.57
C GLU A 498 28.46 0.50 -7.05
N GLY A 499 27.31 0.98 -7.53
CA GLY A 499 26.97 1.05 -8.94
C GLY A 499 27.32 2.41 -9.55
N GLU A 500 27.54 2.44 -10.86
CA GLU A 500 27.59 3.69 -11.59
C GLU A 500 26.20 4.34 -11.55
N VAL A 501 26.07 5.56 -11.05
CA VAL A 501 24.83 6.35 -11.20
C VAL A 501 24.91 7.14 -12.50
N VAL A 502 24.45 6.50 -13.58
CA VAL A 502 24.54 7.05 -14.94
C VAL A 502 23.50 8.16 -15.12
N TRP A 503 23.89 9.26 -15.76
CA TRP A 503 22.98 10.36 -16.08
C TRP A 503 23.09 10.78 -17.55
N CYS A 504 23.95 11.76 -17.87
CA CYS A 504 24.07 12.31 -19.22
C CYS A 504 25.47 12.85 -19.51
N PRO A 505 25.87 12.94 -20.80
CA PRO A 505 27.21 13.37 -21.20
C PRO A 505 27.50 14.85 -20.94
N MET A 506 26.50 15.63 -20.50
CA MET A 506 26.67 17.02 -20.08
C MET A 506 27.76 17.16 -19.02
N LEU A 507 27.84 16.25 -18.04
CA LEU A 507 28.80 16.36 -16.95
C LEU A 507 30.25 16.24 -17.45
N ALA A 508 30.51 15.28 -18.34
CA ALA A 508 31.81 15.13 -18.97
C ALA A 508 32.15 16.34 -19.87
N ALA A 509 31.15 16.89 -20.58
CA ALA A 509 31.33 18.14 -21.32
C ALA A 509 31.70 19.30 -20.39
N GLN A 510 30.97 19.51 -19.30
CA GLN A 510 31.27 20.57 -18.31
C GLN A 510 32.67 20.42 -17.71
N TYR A 511 33.12 19.19 -17.44
CA TYR A 511 34.48 18.92 -16.99
C TYR A 511 35.53 19.39 -18.02
N VAL A 512 35.38 19.03 -19.29
CA VAL A 512 36.26 19.50 -20.37
C VAL A 512 36.25 21.03 -20.47
N LEU A 513 35.07 21.65 -20.46
CA LEU A 513 34.93 23.10 -20.56
C LEU A 513 35.57 23.82 -19.35
N ALA A 514 35.43 23.26 -18.16
CA ALA A 514 36.07 23.77 -16.95
C ALA A 514 37.61 23.68 -17.03
N CYS A 515 38.16 22.55 -17.51
CA CYS A 515 39.60 22.41 -17.77
C CYS A 515 40.10 23.47 -18.76
N VAL A 516 39.38 23.69 -19.86
CA VAL A 516 39.72 24.73 -20.86
C VAL A 516 39.70 26.13 -20.24
N LEU A 517 38.65 26.47 -19.49
CA LEU A 517 38.53 27.77 -18.82
C LEU A 517 39.68 28.03 -17.84
N MET A 518 40.09 27.01 -17.09
CA MET A 518 41.16 27.09 -16.10
C MET A 518 42.57 26.90 -16.69
N ALA A 519 42.70 26.76 -18.01
CA ALA A 519 43.94 26.45 -18.71
C ALA A 519 44.66 25.19 -18.18
N ARG A 520 43.87 24.14 -17.84
CA ARG A 520 44.37 22.85 -17.36
C ARG A 520 44.38 21.84 -18.51
N GLU A 521 45.55 21.26 -18.78
CA GLU A 521 45.69 20.27 -19.86
C GLU A 521 45.05 18.93 -19.50
N LEU A 522 44.24 18.39 -20.41
CA LEU A 522 43.76 17.01 -20.36
C LEU A 522 44.79 16.09 -21.00
N SER A 523 45.03 14.91 -20.42
CA SER A 523 45.90 13.90 -21.02
C SER A 523 45.29 13.36 -22.33
N GLU A 524 46.11 12.93 -23.30
CA GLU A 524 45.59 12.34 -24.55
C GLU A 524 44.68 11.12 -24.29
N SER A 525 44.95 10.38 -23.21
CA SER A 525 44.08 9.30 -22.74
C SER A 525 42.70 9.82 -22.31
N ASP A 526 42.65 10.83 -21.44
CA ASP A 526 41.39 11.43 -21.00
C ASP A 526 40.60 12.00 -22.18
N LYS A 527 41.27 12.68 -23.12
CA LYS A 527 40.63 13.23 -24.33
C LYS A 527 39.96 12.12 -25.14
N ARG A 528 40.69 11.03 -25.42
CA ARG A 528 40.17 9.87 -26.16
C ARG A 528 38.99 9.23 -25.42
N ARG A 529 39.10 9.05 -24.10
CA ARG A 529 38.07 8.42 -23.28
C ARG A 529 36.81 9.26 -23.16
N VAL A 530 36.90 10.59 -23.04
CA VAL A 530 35.72 11.48 -23.07
C VAL A 530 35.04 11.45 -24.44
N LEU A 531 35.82 11.46 -25.53
CA LEU A 531 35.26 11.37 -26.89
C LEU A 531 34.57 10.03 -27.15
N LEU A 532 35.06 8.94 -26.56
CA LEU A 532 34.41 7.64 -26.61
C LEU A 532 33.06 7.68 -25.87
N HIS A 533 33.01 8.28 -24.68
CA HIS A 533 31.75 8.45 -23.96
C HIS A 533 30.72 9.28 -24.75
N PHE A 534 31.14 10.37 -25.41
CA PHE A 534 30.25 11.14 -26.28
C PHE A 534 29.72 10.31 -27.46
N GLN A 535 30.54 9.42 -28.03
CA GLN A 535 30.09 8.51 -29.08
C GLN A 535 29.08 7.49 -28.56
N GLU A 536 29.31 6.95 -27.36
CA GLU A 536 28.47 5.92 -26.75
C GLU A 536 27.08 6.46 -26.36
N GLN A 537 27.01 7.66 -25.80
CA GLN A 537 25.75 8.32 -25.42
C GLN A 537 25.04 9.05 -26.58
N GLN A 538 25.54 8.92 -27.82
CA GLN A 538 24.95 9.62 -28.95
C GLN A 538 23.62 8.98 -29.37
N LEU A 539 22.57 9.79 -29.44
CA LEU A 539 21.24 9.34 -29.88
C LEU A 539 21.25 8.97 -31.37
N ALA A 540 20.21 8.26 -31.83
CA ALA A 540 20.12 7.76 -33.21
C ALA A 540 20.19 8.87 -34.28
N ASP A 541 19.73 10.07 -33.95
CA ASP A 541 19.80 11.25 -34.83
C ASP A 541 21.17 11.96 -34.82
N GLY A 542 22.13 11.50 -34.02
CA GLY A 542 23.46 12.08 -33.89
C GLY A 542 23.55 13.25 -32.90
N CYS A 543 22.58 13.43 -32.02
CA CYS A 543 22.56 14.46 -30.97
C CYS A 543 22.64 13.84 -29.56
N TRP A 544 22.44 14.66 -28.52
CA TRP A 544 22.44 14.22 -27.11
C TRP A 544 21.29 14.85 -26.32
N GLY A 545 20.81 14.13 -25.31
CA GLY A 545 19.72 14.56 -24.43
C GLY A 545 20.05 14.39 -22.94
N LEU A 546 19.06 14.56 -22.07
CA LEU A 546 19.21 14.40 -20.61
C LEU A 546 19.26 12.93 -20.16
N HIS A 547 18.86 12.00 -21.04
CA HIS A 547 18.98 10.55 -20.87
C HIS A 547 18.81 9.86 -22.23
N GLU A 548 19.06 8.56 -22.31
CA GLU A 548 19.05 7.80 -23.57
C GLU A 548 17.69 7.75 -24.28
N SER A 549 16.59 7.70 -23.52
CA SER A 549 15.22 7.68 -24.06
C SER A 549 14.62 9.08 -24.27
N SER A 550 15.43 10.16 -24.19
CA SER A 550 14.96 11.53 -24.37
C SER A 550 15.03 12.00 -25.82
N GLU A 551 14.21 12.98 -26.17
CA GLU A 551 14.42 13.81 -27.37
C GLU A 551 15.78 14.55 -27.26
N PRO A 552 16.39 14.98 -28.38
CA PRO A 552 17.59 15.81 -28.33
C PRO A 552 17.38 17.10 -27.54
N TYR A 553 18.30 17.40 -26.63
CA TYR A 553 18.37 18.69 -25.94
C TYR A 553 19.42 19.56 -26.62
N LEU A 554 19.03 20.75 -27.08
CA LEU A 554 19.90 21.84 -27.51
C LEU A 554 20.92 22.16 -26.43
N PHE A 555 20.53 22.18 -25.15
CA PHE A 555 21.48 22.38 -24.05
C PHE A 555 22.61 21.35 -24.04
N VAL A 556 22.27 20.06 -23.94
CA VAL A 556 23.26 18.98 -23.84
C VAL A 556 24.06 18.86 -25.14
N THR A 557 23.38 18.89 -26.28
CA THR A 557 24.00 18.79 -27.60
C THR A 557 24.98 19.93 -27.85
N ALA A 558 24.64 21.16 -27.49
CA ALA A 558 25.55 22.30 -27.66
C ALA A 558 26.80 22.19 -26.77
N LEU A 559 26.65 21.76 -25.51
CA LEU A 559 27.81 21.59 -24.62
C LEU A 559 28.73 20.47 -25.08
N VAL A 560 28.18 19.31 -25.47
CA VAL A 560 28.96 18.19 -26.02
C VAL A 560 29.66 18.60 -27.32
N TYR A 561 28.95 19.29 -28.22
CA TYR A 561 29.51 19.81 -29.46
C TYR A 561 30.71 20.74 -29.19
N VAL A 562 30.54 21.72 -28.31
CA VAL A 562 31.60 22.68 -27.96
C VAL A 562 32.78 21.98 -27.29
N ALA A 563 32.53 21.08 -26.35
CA ALA A 563 33.57 20.30 -25.67
C ALA A 563 34.38 19.47 -26.68
N ALA A 564 33.73 18.72 -27.57
CA ALA A 564 34.41 17.93 -28.60
C ALA A 564 35.23 18.79 -29.57
N ARG A 565 34.73 19.98 -29.95
CA ARG A 565 35.51 20.95 -30.76
C ARG A 565 36.75 21.44 -30.01
N MET A 566 36.67 21.64 -28.69
CA MET A 566 37.82 22.00 -27.83
C MET A 566 38.81 20.85 -27.65
N LEU A 567 38.36 19.60 -27.75
CA LEU A 567 39.22 18.41 -27.78
C LEU A 567 39.87 18.17 -29.16
N GLY A 568 39.59 19.00 -30.17
CA GLY A 568 40.24 18.95 -31.47
C GLY A 568 39.45 18.25 -32.57
N ILE A 569 38.21 17.82 -32.31
CA ILE A 569 37.35 17.22 -33.34
C ILE A 569 36.89 18.30 -34.32
N ALA A 570 36.95 18.02 -35.63
CA ALA A 570 36.51 18.95 -36.67
C ALA A 570 34.97 19.05 -36.73
N ALA A 571 34.42 20.22 -37.09
CA ALA A 571 32.97 20.43 -37.19
C ALA A 571 32.25 19.48 -38.17
N ASN A 572 32.95 19.03 -39.21
CA ASN A 572 32.42 18.12 -40.24
C ASN A 572 32.69 16.63 -39.93
N ASP A 573 33.30 16.32 -38.78
CA ASP A 573 33.54 14.96 -38.33
C ASP A 573 32.22 14.17 -38.18
N LYS A 574 32.28 12.85 -38.31
CA LYS A 574 31.10 11.98 -38.17
C LYS A 574 30.38 12.18 -36.83
N LEU A 575 31.12 12.47 -35.76
CA LEU A 575 30.57 12.68 -34.42
C LEU A 575 29.74 13.96 -34.33
N LEU A 576 30.16 15.04 -34.99
CA LEU A 576 29.59 16.37 -34.78
C LEU A 576 28.70 16.88 -35.91
N ARG A 577 28.79 16.30 -37.11
CA ARG A 577 28.10 16.81 -38.30
C ARG A 577 26.57 16.88 -38.12
N ARG A 578 25.97 15.85 -37.54
CA ARG A 578 24.51 15.81 -37.32
C ARG A 578 24.08 16.74 -36.19
N ALA A 579 24.81 16.75 -35.07
CA ALA A 579 24.61 17.70 -33.98
C ALA A 579 24.71 19.17 -34.44
N GLY A 580 25.70 19.50 -35.27
CA GLY A 580 25.82 20.85 -35.85
C GLY A 580 24.63 21.22 -36.75
N ALA A 581 24.15 20.28 -37.57
CA ALA A 581 22.95 20.48 -38.39
C ALA A 581 21.69 20.66 -37.52
N PHE A 582 21.57 19.90 -36.44
CA PHE A 582 20.50 20.06 -35.46
C PHE A 582 20.54 21.44 -34.79
N ILE A 583 21.69 21.88 -34.28
CA ILE A 583 21.85 23.22 -33.67
C ILE A 583 21.38 24.31 -34.66
N GLN A 584 21.77 24.21 -35.93
CA GLN A 584 21.34 25.15 -36.96
C GLN A 584 19.82 25.07 -37.23
N ALA A 585 19.25 23.87 -37.28
CA ALA A 585 17.81 23.67 -37.46
C ALA A 585 16.97 24.22 -36.29
N GLN A 586 17.52 24.26 -35.08
CA GLN A 586 16.89 24.87 -33.90
C GLN A 586 17.00 26.41 -33.86
N GLY A 587 17.53 27.05 -34.91
CA GLY A 587 17.76 28.50 -34.93
C GLY A 587 19.07 28.93 -34.26
N GLY A 588 20.00 28.00 -34.06
CA GLY A 588 21.24 28.21 -33.30
C GLY A 588 21.03 28.11 -31.79
N VAL A 589 21.98 28.62 -31.01
CA VAL A 589 21.97 28.54 -29.54
C VAL A 589 21.28 29.73 -28.85
N VAL A 590 20.58 30.60 -29.60
CA VAL A 590 19.93 31.81 -29.04
C VAL A 590 18.87 31.46 -27.99
N ALA A 591 18.10 30.39 -28.22
CA ALA A 591 17.03 29.94 -27.34
C ALA A 591 17.46 28.81 -26.38
N ILE A 592 18.78 28.57 -26.21
CA ILE A 592 19.29 27.56 -25.28
C ILE A 592 18.84 27.90 -23.83
N PRO A 593 18.50 26.92 -22.97
CA PRO A 593 18.19 27.18 -21.56
C PRO A 593 19.26 27.97 -20.80
N THR A 594 18.88 28.61 -19.69
CA THR A 594 19.72 29.56 -18.92
C THR A 594 21.04 28.95 -18.47
N TRP A 595 21.08 27.68 -18.08
CA TRP A 595 22.34 26.98 -17.75
C TRP A 595 23.27 26.87 -18.97
N GLY A 596 22.71 26.65 -20.17
CA GLY A 596 23.45 26.71 -21.42
C GLY A 596 23.97 28.11 -21.73
N LYS A 597 23.12 29.14 -21.58
CA LYS A 597 23.55 30.54 -21.76
C LYS A 597 24.70 30.88 -20.81
N PHE A 598 24.64 30.41 -19.57
CA PHE A 598 25.68 30.60 -18.56
C PHE A 598 27.02 29.96 -18.96
N TRP A 599 27.02 28.66 -19.32
CA TRP A 599 28.24 27.97 -19.76
C TRP A 599 28.84 28.55 -21.04
N LEU A 600 28.01 28.86 -22.04
CA LEU A 600 28.47 29.49 -23.27
C LEU A 600 28.97 30.92 -23.05
N SER A 601 28.44 31.64 -22.06
CA SER A 601 28.92 32.98 -21.70
C SER A 601 30.33 32.96 -21.12
N MET A 602 30.64 31.98 -20.25
CA MET A 602 32.00 31.78 -19.74
C MET A 602 33.02 31.52 -20.86
N LEU A 603 32.60 30.83 -21.93
CA LEU A 603 33.44 30.53 -23.09
C LEU A 603 33.47 31.66 -24.13
N ASN A 604 32.78 32.78 -23.88
CA ASN A 604 32.65 33.90 -24.80
C ASN A 604 31.96 33.52 -26.13
N LEU A 605 31.09 32.49 -26.07
CA LEU A 605 30.22 32.02 -27.15
C LEU A 605 28.80 32.55 -27.00
N TYR A 606 28.48 33.25 -25.92
CA TYR A 606 27.22 33.94 -25.66
C TYR A 606 27.53 35.20 -24.84
N GLN A 607 26.73 36.26 -24.95
CA GLN A 607 26.98 37.49 -24.18
C GLN A 607 26.25 37.47 -22.83
N TRP A 608 26.94 37.85 -21.75
CA TRP A 608 26.35 37.92 -20.40
C TRP A 608 25.05 38.75 -20.31
N ARG A 609 24.87 39.73 -21.21
CA ARG A 609 23.63 40.53 -21.29
C ARG A 609 22.38 39.74 -21.71
N GLY A 610 22.57 38.53 -22.23
CA GLY A 610 21.49 37.60 -22.56
C GLY A 610 21.31 36.46 -21.56
N VAL A 611 21.96 36.53 -20.41
CA VAL A 611 21.68 35.64 -19.27
C VAL A 611 20.82 36.43 -18.29
N ASN A 612 19.74 35.84 -17.80
CA ASN A 612 18.95 36.48 -16.74
C ASN A 612 19.83 36.67 -15.49
N PRO A 613 19.77 37.84 -14.80
CA PRO A 613 20.78 38.16 -13.80
C PRO A 613 20.80 37.20 -12.61
N LEU A 614 22.00 36.69 -12.30
CA LEU A 614 22.29 35.86 -11.13
C LEU A 614 22.98 36.72 -10.07
N LEU A 615 22.20 37.46 -9.29
CA LEU A 615 22.72 38.53 -8.43
C LEU A 615 23.41 37.99 -7.16
N PRO A 616 24.72 38.27 -6.93
CA PRO A 616 25.37 38.01 -5.64
C PRO A 616 24.66 38.67 -4.45
N GLU A 617 24.02 39.81 -4.70
CA GLU A 617 23.35 40.62 -3.69
C GLU A 617 22.11 39.95 -3.07
N MET A 618 21.60 38.84 -3.64
CA MET A 618 20.52 38.06 -3.01
C MET A 618 20.88 37.55 -1.61
N TRP A 619 22.16 37.31 -1.34
CA TRP A 619 22.67 36.90 -0.01
C TRP A 619 22.73 38.06 1.01
N LEU A 620 22.37 39.29 0.63
CA LEU A 620 22.17 40.42 1.56
C LEU A 620 20.77 40.46 2.15
N LEU A 621 19.80 39.75 1.54
CA LEU A 621 18.43 39.77 2.03
C LEU A 621 18.39 39.28 3.49
N PRO A 622 17.49 39.82 4.32
CA PRO A 622 17.29 39.27 5.66
C PRO A 622 16.89 37.79 5.58
N ARG A 623 17.50 36.92 6.42
CA ARG A 623 17.24 35.47 6.41
C ARG A 623 15.76 35.07 6.57
N TRP A 624 14.96 35.91 7.23
CA TRP A 624 13.52 35.69 7.42
C TRP A 624 12.70 35.88 6.13
N MET A 625 13.25 36.52 5.10
CA MET A 625 12.57 36.72 3.83
C MET A 625 12.53 35.39 3.05
N PRO A 626 11.36 34.97 2.51
CA PRO A 626 11.24 33.67 1.83
C PRO A 626 12.26 33.45 0.70
N LEU A 627 12.59 34.52 -0.04
CA LEU A 627 13.53 34.49 -1.17
C LEU A 627 15.01 34.53 -0.77
N HIS A 628 15.34 34.60 0.53
CA HIS A 628 16.74 34.52 0.94
C HIS A 628 17.31 33.14 0.59
N PRO A 629 18.49 33.04 -0.07
CA PRO A 629 19.00 31.77 -0.59
C PRO A 629 19.25 30.66 0.43
N SER A 630 19.39 30.97 1.72
CA SER A 630 19.45 29.93 2.77
C SER A 630 18.21 29.05 2.84
N ASN A 631 17.08 29.54 2.31
CA ASN A 631 15.78 28.86 2.31
C ASN A 631 15.60 27.96 1.08
N PHE A 632 16.48 28.06 0.09
CA PHE A 632 16.44 27.19 -1.08
C PHE A 632 16.92 25.79 -0.71
N TYR A 633 16.40 24.81 -1.45
CA TYR A 633 16.92 23.44 -1.45
C TYR A 633 18.45 23.43 -1.64
N CYS A 634 19.15 22.55 -0.93
CA CYS A 634 20.61 22.63 -0.78
C CYS A 634 21.36 22.55 -2.12
N HIS A 635 20.98 21.64 -3.04
CA HIS A 635 21.58 21.56 -4.38
C HIS A 635 21.46 22.89 -5.12
N THR A 636 20.26 23.46 -5.16
CA THR A 636 19.98 24.75 -5.81
C THR A 636 20.77 25.87 -5.16
N ARG A 637 20.78 25.95 -3.83
CA ARG A 637 21.55 26.96 -3.07
C ARG A 637 23.04 26.95 -3.41
N LEU A 638 23.65 25.77 -3.48
CA LEU A 638 25.09 25.61 -3.72
C LEU A 638 25.45 25.91 -5.18
N ILE A 639 24.69 25.37 -6.13
CA ILE A 639 24.90 25.60 -7.57
C ILE A 639 24.75 27.09 -7.90
N TYR A 640 23.63 27.72 -7.49
CA TYR A 640 23.39 29.13 -7.78
C TYR A 640 24.32 30.06 -6.99
N GLY A 641 24.83 29.65 -5.83
CA GLY A 641 25.87 30.41 -5.11
C GLY A 641 27.16 30.55 -5.92
N ALA A 642 27.66 29.45 -6.50
CA ALA A 642 28.83 29.48 -7.37
C ALA A 642 28.54 30.20 -8.69
N MET A 643 27.37 29.98 -9.30
CA MET A 643 26.98 30.68 -10.53
C MET A 643 26.86 32.20 -10.31
N ALA A 644 26.32 32.65 -9.17
CA ALA A 644 26.23 34.06 -8.84
C ALA A 644 27.61 34.70 -8.68
N TYR A 645 28.57 34.01 -8.03
CA TYR A 645 29.95 34.49 -7.93
C TYR A 645 30.59 34.68 -9.33
N ILE A 646 30.49 33.66 -10.18
CA ILE A 646 31.05 33.68 -11.55
C ILE A 646 30.37 34.75 -12.41
N TYR A 647 29.04 34.87 -12.33
CA TYR A 647 28.27 35.91 -13.02
C TYR A 647 28.66 37.30 -12.56
N GLY A 648 28.84 37.52 -11.25
CA GLY A 648 29.25 38.80 -10.69
C GLY A 648 30.66 39.22 -11.13
N ARG A 649 31.54 38.26 -11.41
CA ARG A 649 32.89 38.48 -11.97
C ARG A 649 32.92 38.52 -13.50
N LYS A 650 31.82 38.13 -14.18
CA LYS A 650 31.69 38.08 -15.64
C LYS A 650 32.82 37.34 -16.34
N LEU A 651 33.16 36.14 -15.85
CA LEU A 651 34.19 35.29 -16.48
C LEU A 651 33.93 35.15 -17.99
N GLN A 652 34.95 35.38 -18.82
CA GLN A 652 34.92 35.13 -20.26
C GLN A 652 36.27 34.67 -20.77
N HIS A 653 36.28 33.59 -21.54
CA HIS A 653 37.46 33.09 -22.24
C HIS A 653 37.87 34.07 -23.37
N PRO A 654 39.17 34.26 -23.65
CA PRO A 654 39.63 35.05 -24.78
C PRO A 654 39.09 34.54 -26.13
N VAL A 655 38.85 35.45 -27.08
CA VAL A 655 38.40 35.08 -28.43
C VAL A 655 39.57 34.51 -29.23
N SER A 656 39.71 33.19 -29.23
CA SER A 656 40.68 32.46 -30.05
C SER A 656 40.12 32.16 -31.46
N PRO A 657 40.94 31.69 -32.43
CA PRO A 657 40.45 31.24 -33.72
C PRO A 657 39.35 30.16 -33.62
N LEU A 658 39.45 29.27 -32.63
CA LEU A 658 38.44 28.25 -32.36
C LEU A 658 37.13 28.87 -31.83
N ILE A 659 37.21 29.81 -30.88
CA ILE A 659 36.01 30.52 -30.39
C ILE A 659 35.34 31.30 -31.53
N ALA A 660 36.11 31.96 -32.40
CA ALA A 660 35.57 32.64 -33.58
C ALA A 660 34.93 31.66 -34.58
N ALA A 661 35.46 30.45 -34.73
CA ALA A 661 34.83 29.40 -35.54
C ALA A 661 33.52 28.92 -34.92
N LEU A 662 33.53 28.60 -33.61
CA LEU A 662 32.33 28.19 -32.88
C LEU A 662 31.20 29.23 -32.94
N ARG A 663 31.50 30.53 -32.87
CA ARG A 663 30.49 31.59 -33.09
C ARG A 663 29.82 31.53 -34.46
N ARG A 664 30.52 31.09 -35.51
CA ARG A 664 29.93 30.87 -36.84
C ARG A 664 29.18 29.54 -36.93
N GLU A 665 29.59 28.55 -36.15
CA GLU A 665 29.00 27.20 -36.14
C GLU A 665 27.70 27.13 -35.31
N LEU A 666 27.55 27.96 -34.26
CA LEU A 666 26.46 27.88 -33.29
C LEU A 666 25.29 28.85 -33.53
N TYR A 667 25.42 29.77 -34.47
CA TYR A 667 24.42 30.80 -34.76
C TYR A 667 24.01 30.76 -36.24
N VAL A 668 22.72 31.04 -36.51
CA VAL A 668 22.19 31.15 -37.88
C VAL A 668 22.45 32.54 -38.46
N GLU A 669 22.25 33.58 -37.64
CA GLU A 669 22.64 34.94 -37.96
C GLU A 669 24.08 35.24 -37.50
N ASP A 670 24.65 36.33 -37.99
CA ASP A 670 25.97 36.78 -37.53
C ASP A 670 25.93 37.08 -36.02
N TYR A 671 26.84 36.47 -35.25
CA TYR A 671 26.93 36.60 -33.80
C TYR A 671 26.88 38.06 -33.31
N GLU A 672 27.52 38.97 -34.03
CA GLU A 672 27.57 40.39 -33.64
C GLU A 672 26.22 41.12 -33.85
N ARG A 673 25.29 40.52 -34.62
CA ARG A 673 23.94 41.08 -34.88
C ARG A 673 22.87 40.57 -33.92
N VAL A 674 23.16 39.50 -33.17
CA VAL A 674 22.22 38.92 -32.20
C VAL A 674 21.88 39.92 -31.09
N ASP A 675 20.59 40.18 -30.90
CA ASP A 675 20.10 40.94 -29.73
C ASP A 675 20.05 40.04 -28.49
N PHE A 676 21.19 39.92 -27.82
CA PHE A 676 21.31 39.11 -26.63
C PHE A 676 20.40 39.57 -25.49
N ARG A 677 20.06 40.87 -25.38
CA ARG A 677 19.11 41.32 -24.32
C ARG A 677 17.74 40.72 -24.54
N ARG A 678 17.27 40.71 -25.79
CA ARG A 678 16.02 40.03 -26.15
C ARG A 678 16.13 38.51 -26.02
N ALA A 679 17.31 37.95 -26.24
CA ALA A 679 17.55 36.51 -26.10
C ALA A 679 17.49 36.03 -24.64
N ALA A 680 17.59 36.91 -23.63
CA ALA A 680 17.50 36.53 -22.21
C ALA A 680 16.21 35.75 -21.89
N ASP A 681 15.09 36.17 -22.45
CA ASP A 681 13.77 35.55 -22.25
C ASP A 681 13.41 34.49 -23.31
N GLN A 682 14.29 34.21 -24.28
CA GLN A 682 14.06 33.18 -25.30
C GLN A 682 14.51 31.82 -24.80
N LEU A 683 13.61 30.83 -24.88
CA LEU A 683 13.84 29.45 -24.46
C LEU A 683 13.23 28.53 -25.52
N ARG A 684 13.90 27.43 -25.85
CA ARG A 684 13.34 26.37 -26.70
C ARG A 684 12.22 25.67 -25.93
N ALA A 685 11.00 25.70 -26.47
CA ALA A 685 9.81 25.22 -25.78
C ALA A 685 9.91 23.75 -25.35
N ASP A 686 10.49 22.89 -26.18
CA ASP A 686 10.61 21.44 -25.93
C ASP A 686 11.51 21.08 -24.72
N GLU A 687 12.31 22.03 -24.22
CA GLU A 687 13.21 21.81 -23.07
C GLU A 687 12.70 22.46 -21.77
N VAL A 688 11.54 23.12 -21.82
CA VAL A 688 11.00 23.86 -20.67
C VAL A 688 9.98 22.98 -19.93
N ILE A 689 10.46 22.33 -18.86
CA ILE A 689 9.64 21.56 -17.92
C ILE A 689 8.98 22.48 -16.89
N ALA A 690 9.74 23.45 -16.36
CA ALA A 690 9.32 24.46 -15.40
C ALA A 690 9.30 25.84 -16.08
N PRO A 691 8.20 26.26 -16.72
CA PRO A 691 8.14 27.54 -17.42
C PRO A 691 8.26 28.72 -16.44
N PRO A 692 9.05 29.77 -16.78
CA PRO A 692 9.19 30.93 -15.91
C PRO A 692 7.84 31.60 -15.65
N SER A 693 7.46 31.66 -14.36
CA SER A 693 6.20 32.24 -13.93
C SER A 693 6.12 33.75 -14.23
N GLY A 694 4.92 34.32 -14.17
CA GLY A 694 4.75 35.78 -14.28
C GLY A 694 5.52 36.55 -13.20
N ALA A 695 5.60 35.99 -11.99
CA ALA A 695 6.35 36.56 -10.88
C ALA A 695 7.87 36.50 -11.12
N LEU A 696 8.38 35.37 -11.64
CA LEU A 696 9.80 35.23 -11.97
C LEU A 696 10.21 36.16 -13.12
N LYS A 697 9.38 36.28 -14.16
CA LYS A 697 9.61 37.24 -15.26
C LYS A 697 9.67 38.69 -14.76
N LEU A 698 8.81 39.05 -13.80
CA LEU A 698 8.87 40.36 -13.15
C LEU A 698 10.14 40.52 -12.31
N ALA A 699 10.51 39.49 -11.55
CA ALA A 699 11.75 39.47 -10.79
C ALA A 699 12.97 39.64 -11.70
N TYR A 700 13.04 38.95 -12.84
CA TYR A 700 14.11 39.13 -13.83
C TYR A 700 14.21 40.56 -14.31
N ARG A 701 13.08 41.21 -14.65
CA ARG A 701 13.10 42.64 -15.06
C ARG A 701 13.64 43.54 -13.96
N ALA A 702 13.21 43.34 -12.71
CA ALA A 702 13.72 44.09 -11.57
C ALA A 702 15.23 43.84 -11.36
N CYS A 703 15.67 42.59 -11.46
CA CYS A 703 17.07 42.21 -11.36
C CYS A 703 17.91 42.78 -12.51
N GLN A 704 17.36 42.89 -13.73
CA GLN A 704 18.04 43.51 -14.88
C GLN A 704 18.22 45.02 -14.67
N LEU A 705 17.20 45.70 -14.13
CA LEU A 705 17.30 47.11 -13.76
C LEU A 705 18.37 47.31 -12.67
N PHE A 706 18.34 46.49 -11.62
CA PHE A 706 19.37 46.52 -10.58
C PHE A 706 20.76 46.25 -11.15
N GLU A 707 20.92 45.21 -11.97
CA GLU A 707 22.20 44.83 -12.58
C GLU A 707 22.81 45.97 -13.41
N SER A 708 21.98 46.77 -14.07
CA SER A 708 22.44 47.92 -14.87
C SER A 708 23.03 49.07 -14.05
N ALA A 709 22.72 49.15 -12.74
CA ALA A 709 23.07 50.27 -11.87
C ALA A 709 23.56 49.84 -10.47
N HIS A 710 23.98 48.58 -10.31
CA HIS A 710 24.35 48.03 -9.01
C HIS A 710 25.57 48.76 -8.42
N PRO A 711 25.60 49.05 -7.11
CA PRO A 711 26.78 49.63 -6.48
C PRO A 711 27.94 48.61 -6.42
N GLN A 712 29.07 48.94 -7.04
CA GLN A 712 30.24 48.05 -7.10
C GLN A 712 30.73 47.61 -5.70
N PHE A 713 30.68 48.50 -4.69
CA PHE A 713 31.11 48.16 -3.33
C PHE A 713 30.24 47.06 -2.69
N LEU A 714 28.94 47.01 -3.02
CA LEU A 714 28.04 45.94 -2.56
C LEU A 714 28.39 44.63 -3.26
N ARG A 715 28.64 44.69 -4.57
CA ARG A 715 29.08 43.53 -5.34
C ARG A 715 30.35 42.92 -4.79
N ASP A 716 31.38 43.74 -4.59
CA ASP A 716 32.67 43.29 -4.07
C ASP A 716 32.54 42.67 -2.68
N ARG A 717 31.69 43.26 -1.82
CA ARG A 717 31.38 42.68 -0.51
C ARG A 717 30.74 41.31 -0.65
N MET A 718 29.77 41.15 -1.53
CA MET A 718 29.06 39.89 -1.68
C MET A 718 29.87 38.81 -2.39
N LEU A 719 30.74 39.19 -3.32
CA LEU A 719 31.70 38.26 -3.91
C LEU A 719 32.66 37.71 -2.85
N ARG A 720 33.15 38.54 -1.91
CA ARG A 720 33.95 38.06 -0.76
C ARG A 720 33.18 37.08 0.12
N THR A 721 31.92 37.36 0.43
CA THR A 721 31.08 36.44 1.21
C THR A 721 30.84 35.13 0.46
N LEU A 722 30.48 35.18 -0.82
CA LEU A 722 30.21 33.97 -1.61
C LEU A 722 31.45 33.08 -1.75
N ILE A 723 32.64 33.64 -1.99
CA ILE A 723 33.85 32.83 -2.10
C ILE A 723 34.24 32.18 -0.77
N GLU A 724 33.94 32.81 0.37
CA GLU A 724 34.10 32.20 1.69
C GLU A 724 33.16 31.01 1.88
N HIS A 725 31.89 31.13 1.45
CA HIS A 725 30.94 30.02 1.45
C HIS A 725 31.40 28.85 0.55
N ILE A 726 31.90 29.16 -0.65
CA ILE A 726 32.41 28.16 -1.59
C ILE A 726 33.65 27.45 -1.03
N ARG A 727 34.62 28.19 -0.49
CA ARG A 727 35.80 27.62 0.17
C ARG A 727 35.43 26.79 1.39
N PHE A 728 34.42 27.21 2.16
CA PHE A 728 33.91 26.41 3.27
C PHE A 728 33.33 25.08 2.77
N ASP A 729 32.43 25.08 1.78
CA ASP A 729 31.82 23.85 1.26
C ASP A 729 32.86 22.87 0.70
N VAL A 730 33.81 23.38 -0.09
CA VAL A 730 34.93 22.58 -0.63
C VAL A 730 35.78 21.98 0.50
N ARG A 731 36.11 22.74 1.55
CA ARG A 731 36.87 22.17 2.68
C ARG A 731 36.06 21.16 3.48
N TYR A 732 34.80 21.47 3.75
CA TYR A 732 33.92 20.67 4.58
C TYR A 732 33.64 19.29 3.96
N THR A 733 33.50 19.24 2.64
CA THR A 733 33.20 18.01 1.87
C THR A 733 34.46 17.29 1.37
N ALA A 734 35.63 17.60 1.96
CA ALA A 734 36.93 17.08 1.52
C ALA A 734 37.14 17.19 0.00
N HIS A 735 36.79 18.35 -0.54
CA HIS A 735 36.91 18.76 -1.94
C HIS A 735 35.93 18.10 -2.92
N LYS A 736 35.02 17.22 -2.47
CA LYS A 736 34.06 16.55 -3.36
C LYS A 736 32.86 17.42 -3.74
N SER A 737 32.48 18.39 -2.89
CA SER A 737 31.19 19.12 -2.95
C SER A 737 29.98 18.18 -2.90
N ILE A 738 28.74 18.70 -2.96
CA ILE A 738 27.54 17.84 -2.92
C ILE A 738 27.33 17.06 -4.24
N SER A 739 27.81 17.59 -5.36
CA SER A 739 27.59 17.00 -6.69
C SER A 739 28.73 17.40 -7.63
N PRO A 740 28.97 16.66 -8.74
CA PRO A 740 29.97 17.05 -9.73
C PRO A 740 29.71 18.44 -10.33
N VAL A 741 28.44 18.82 -10.52
CA VAL A 741 28.06 20.16 -11.02
C VAL A 741 28.54 21.26 -10.05
N SER A 742 28.19 21.14 -8.77
CA SER A 742 28.63 22.10 -7.76
C SER A 742 30.15 22.10 -7.59
N GLY A 743 30.80 20.93 -7.65
CA GLY A 743 32.24 20.79 -7.54
C GLY A 743 32.98 21.54 -8.65
N LEU A 744 32.59 21.33 -9.90
CA LEU A 744 33.19 22.03 -11.05
C LEU A 744 33.01 23.55 -10.96
N LEU A 745 31.81 24.01 -10.61
CA LEU A 745 31.53 25.45 -10.45
C LEU A 745 32.29 26.07 -9.27
N ASN A 746 32.42 25.34 -8.16
CA ASN A 746 33.20 25.76 -7.00
C ASN A 746 34.68 25.92 -7.36
N LEU A 747 35.27 24.97 -8.09
CA LEU A 747 36.66 25.09 -8.54
C LEU A 747 36.85 26.25 -9.52
N LEU A 748 35.92 26.47 -10.45
CA LEU A 748 35.94 27.64 -11.34
C LEU A 748 35.90 28.96 -10.56
N ALA A 749 35.05 29.04 -9.54
CA ALA A 749 34.96 30.24 -8.68
C ALA A 749 36.25 30.47 -7.87
N ILE A 750 36.84 29.42 -7.30
CA ILE A 750 38.12 29.48 -6.58
C ILE A 750 39.24 29.91 -7.52
N TRP A 751 39.32 29.34 -8.72
CA TRP A 751 40.33 29.71 -9.72
C TRP A 751 40.17 31.16 -10.17
N LEU A 752 38.93 31.63 -10.36
CA LEU A 752 38.65 33.02 -10.73
C LEU A 752 38.99 34.02 -9.62
N ASP A 753 38.92 33.61 -8.37
CA ASP A 753 39.39 34.38 -7.22
C ASP A 753 40.92 34.41 -7.14
N ASN A 754 41.54 33.22 -7.18
CA ASN A 754 42.97 33.02 -7.10
C ASN A 754 43.40 31.75 -7.88
N PRO A 755 43.99 31.90 -9.08
CA PRO A 755 44.45 30.76 -9.89
C PRO A 755 45.55 29.91 -9.23
N ALA A 756 46.22 30.43 -8.19
CA ALA A 756 47.26 29.74 -7.44
C ALA A 756 46.75 29.15 -6.11
N ASP A 757 45.44 29.09 -5.89
CA ASP A 757 44.86 28.51 -4.67
C ASP A 757 45.13 27.00 -4.60
N ALA A 758 45.80 26.56 -3.53
CA ALA A 758 46.15 25.15 -3.33
C ALA A 758 44.93 24.21 -3.22
N ALA A 759 43.73 24.74 -3.02
CA ALA A 759 42.50 23.95 -3.05
C ALA A 759 42.14 23.42 -4.45
N LEU A 760 42.68 24.01 -5.52
CA LEU A 760 42.38 23.61 -6.90
C LEU A 760 42.91 22.21 -7.22
N ASP A 761 44.17 21.92 -6.90
CA ASP A 761 44.75 20.61 -7.20
C ASP A 761 44.09 19.49 -6.40
N ARG A 762 43.85 19.71 -5.10
CA ARG A 762 43.06 18.79 -4.27
C ARG A 762 41.63 18.64 -4.79
N GLY A 763 41.04 19.72 -5.30
CA GLY A 763 39.75 19.74 -5.97
C GLY A 763 39.67 18.80 -7.16
N PHE A 764 40.62 18.90 -8.08
CA PHE A 764 40.67 18.06 -9.27
C PHE A 764 40.99 16.59 -8.94
N GLU A 765 41.84 16.34 -7.95
CA GLU A 765 42.08 15.00 -7.43
C GLU A 765 40.79 14.40 -6.85
N ALA A 766 40.09 15.14 -5.99
CA ALA A 766 38.81 14.71 -5.43
C ALA A 766 37.73 14.54 -6.50
N LEU A 767 37.71 15.37 -7.56
CA LEU A 767 36.77 15.21 -8.66
C LEU A 767 36.86 13.87 -9.36
N ARG A 768 38.04 13.23 -9.38
CA ARG A 768 38.21 11.88 -9.95
C ARG A 768 37.35 10.84 -9.23
N SER A 769 36.91 11.08 -7.99
CA SER A 769 35.99 10.16 -7.32
C SER A 769 34.61 10.09 -8.00
N TRP A 770 34.23 11.11 -8.77
CA TRP A 770 32.99 11.11 -9.56
C TRP A 770 33.12 10.37 -10.89
N PHE A 771 34.32 9.94 -11.28
CA PHE A 771 34.55 9.40 -12.62
C PHE A 771 34.35 7.89 -12.64
N TRP A 772 33.72 7.42 -13.71
CA TRP A 772 33.64 6.00 -14.04
C TRP A 772 34.37 5.78 -15.36
N GLU A 773 35.32 4.85 -15.39
CA GLU A 773 36.22 4.67 -16.51
C GLU A 773 36.35 3.20 -16.90
N ASP A 774 36.06 2.89 -18.17
CA ASP A 774 36.33 1.59 -18.77
C ASP A 774 36.74 1.77 -20.25
N ASP A 775 37.26 0.69 -20.86
CA ASP A 775 37.77 0.73 -22.23
C ASP A 775 36.64 0.73 -23.28
N GLU A 776 35.42 0.34 -22.89
CA GLU A 776 34.27 0.21 -23.78
C GLU A 776 33.46 1.50 -23.93
N ARG A 777 33.20 2.18 -22.81
CA ARG A 777 32.33 3.35 -22.70
C ARG A 777 33.10 4.63 -22.33
N GLY A 778 34.41 4.55 -22.08
CA GLY A 778 35.29 5.72 -21.93
C GLY A 778 35.25 6.35 -20.54
N LEU A 779 35.49 7.67 -20.46
CA LEU A 779 35.51 8.42 -19.19
C LEU A 779 34.18 9.13 -19.03
N ARG A 780 33.47 8.75 -17.98
CA ARG A 780 32.13 9.21 -17.62
C ARG A 780 32.18 9.90 -16.27
N VAL A 781 31.22 10.79 -16.03
CA VAL A 781 31.08 11.46 -14.74
C VAL A 781 29.72 11.07 -14.18
N ALA A 782 29.71 10.33 -13.08
CA ALA A 782 28.50 9.85 -12.43
C ALA A 782 27.67 11.02 -11.87
N GLY A 783 26.34 10.90 -11.92
CA GLY A 783 25.43 11.92 -11.38
C GLY A 783 25.48 12.01 -9.85
N ALA A 784 25.73 10.88 -9.20
CA ALA A 784 25.90 10.74 -7.75
C ALA A 784 26.88 9.60 -7.43
N LYS A 785 27.23 9.45 -6.15
CA LYS A 785 28.02 8.34 -5.60
C LYS A 785 27.18 7.61 -4.57
N SER A 786 26.99 6.30 -4.70
CA SER A 786 25.95 5.56 -3.98
C SER A 786 26.50 4.51 -3.01
N GLU A 787 27.77 4.59 -2.58
CA GLU A 787 28.41 3.52 -1.81
C GLU A 787 27.62 3.13 -0.55
N VAL A 788 27.13 4.12 0.21
CA VAL A 788 26.39 3.86 1.45
C VAL A 788 24.98 3.39 1.16
N TRP A 789 24.34 4.02 0.16
CA TRP A 789 22.99 3.68 -0.29
C TRP A 789 22.89 2.24 -0.80
N ASP A 790 23.73 1.88 -1.76
CA ASP A 790 23.75 0.55 -2.36
C ASP A 790 24.14 -0.50 -1.31
N THR A 791 25.17 -0.25 -0.50
CA THR A 791 25.58 -1.21 0.55
C THR A 791 24.47 -1.46 1.58
N SER A 792 23.71 -0.42 1.95
CA SER A 792 22.62 -0.53 2.92
C SER A 792 21.47 -1.38 2.37
N PHE A 793 21.09 -1.19 1.10
CA PHE A 793 20.06 -2.05 0.48
C PHE A 793 20.54 -3.46 0.18
N VAL A 794 21.80 -3.65 -0.22
CA VAL A 794 22.38 -4.98 -0.40
C VAL A 794 22.33 -5.77 0.91
N LEU A 795 22.70 -5.15 2.04
CA LEU A 795 22.61 -5.81 3.35
C LEU A 795 21.18 -6.25 3.70
N GLN A 796 20.18 -5.38 3.50
CA GLN A 796 18.77 -5.72 3.72
C GLN A 796 18.28 -6.83 2.77
N ALA A 797 18.69 -6.79 1.50
CA ALA A 797 18.39 -7.85 0.54
C ALA A 797 19.01 -9.20 0.94
N LEU A 798 20.29 -9.21 1.34
CA LEU A 798 21.00 -10.40 1.80
C LEU A 798 20.47 -10.92 3.15
N ALA A 799 19.92 -10.06 4.01
CA ALA A 799 19.23 -10.48 5.23
C ALA A 799 17.95 -11.27 4.95
N CYS A 800 17.34 -11.08 3.77
CA CYS A 800 16.13 -11.80 3.36
C CYS A 800 16.42 -13.15 2.68
N VAL A 801 17.66 -13.42 2.27
CA VAL A 801 18.02 -14.64 1.53
C VAL A 801 17.79 -15.89 2.41
N PRO A 802 16.98 -16.86 1.97
CA PRO A 802 16.81 -18.11 2.70
C PRO A 802 18.09 -18.95 2.66
N ASP A 803 18.36 -19.68 3.74
CA ASP A 803 19.50 -20.62 3.84
C ASP A 803 20.89 -19.97 3.60
N ALA A 804 21.11 -18.77 4.16
CA ALA A 804 22.38 -18.05 4.03
C ALA A 804 23.59 -18.91 4.42
N ASP A 805 24.58 -18.97 3.51
CA ASP A 805 25.81 -19.73 3.69
C ASP A 805 26.97 -18.87 4.23
N GLU A 806 28.13 -19.49 4.41
CA GLU A 806 29.33 -18.81 4.93
C GLU A 806 29.80 -17.65 4.03
N SER A 807 29.57 -17.73 2.72
CA SER A 807 29.96 -16.67 1.77
C SER A 807 29.11 -15.41 1.94
N ILE A 808 27.80 -15.60 2.14
CA ILE A 808 26.84 -14.52 2.41
C ILE A 808 27.16 -13.85 3.74
N GLU A 809 27.40 -14.63 4.79
CA GLU A 809 27.73 -14.09 6.11
C GLU A 809 29.06 -13.33 6.10
N ALA A 810 30.08 -13.83 5.40
CA ALA A 810 31.35 -13.12 5.25
C ALA A 810 31.20 -11.82 4.44
N ALA A 811 30.34 -11.79 3.42
CA ALA A 811 30.06 -10.58 2.65
C ALA A 811 29.33 -9.52 3.51
N LYS A 812 28.34 -9.94 4.31
CA LYS A 812 27.63 -9.09 5.27
C LYS A 812 28.57 -8.49 6.31
N GLU A 813 29.45 -9.28 6.91
CA GLU A 813 30.40 -8.82 7.94
C GLU A 813 31.29 -7.68 7.41
N ARG A 814 31.87 -7.85 6.21
CA ARG A 814 32.69 -6.81 5.58
C ARG A 814 31.91 -5.53 5.30
N ALA A 815 30.65 -5.66 4.88
CA ALA A 815 29.79 -4.54 4.56
C ALA A 815 29.32 -3.77 5.82
N LEU A 816 29.05 -4.48 6.91
CA LEU A 816 28.75 -3.86 8.20
C LEU A 816 29.97 -3.09 8.74
N ASP A 817 31.18 -3.65 8.63
CA ASP A 817 32.41 -2.94 8.99
C ASP A 817 32.66 -1.70 8.10
N PHE A 818 32.35 -1.78 6.80
CA PHE A 818 32.36 -0.61 5.93
C PHE A 818 31.37 0.46 6.44
N LEU A 819 30.10 0.10 6.63
CA LEU A 819 29.05 1.04 7.05
C LEU A 819 29.36 1.67 8.41
N ALA A 820 29.86 0.92 9.39
CA ALA A 820 30.17 1.43 10.73
C ALA A 820 31.19 2.60 10.69
N ARG A 821 32.07 2.59 9.68
CA ARG A 821 33.05 3.63 9.39
C ARG A 821 32.47 4.84 8.63
N GLN A 822 31.26 4.76 8.07
CA GLN A 822 30.63 5.84 7.29
C GLN A 822 29.79 6.82 8.10
N GLN A 823 29.50 6.54 9.37
CA GLN A 823 28.70 7.45 10.19
C GLN A 823 29.43 8.78 10.45
N VAL A 824 28.77 9.91 10.22
CA VAL A 824 29.29 11.24 10.52
C VAL A 824 29.31 11.47 12.03
N ARG A 825 30.52 11.52 12.63
CA ARG A 825 30.69 11.77 14.08
C ARG A 825 31.16 13.19 14.40
N ALA A 826 31.81 13.86 13.45
CA ALA A 826 32.36 15.19 13.65
C ALA A 826 31.28 16.29 13.54
N VAL A 827 31.34 17.27 14.43
CA VAL A 827 30.55 18.51 14.35
C VAL A 827 31.51 19.66 14.10
N ASP A 828 31.26 20.42 13.03
CA ASP A 828 31.96 21.68 12.80
C ASP A 828 31.11 22.83 13.38
N PRO A 829 31.58 23.53 14.44
CA PRO A 829 30.82 24.58 15.10
C PRO A 829 30.54 25.79 14.21
N VAL A 830 31.28 26.00 13.10
CA VAL A 830 31.03 27.12 12.20
C VAL A 830 30.05 26.78 11.07
N ALA A 831 29.68 25.50 10.90
CA ALA A 831 28.86 25.01 9.79
C ALA A 831 27.51 25.72 9.65
N GLU A 832 26.86 26.04 10.77
CA GLU A 832 25.58 26.74 10.80
C GLU A 832 25.67 28.15 10.19
N SER A 833 26.81 28.83 10.35
CA SER A 833 27.04 30.15 9.73
C SER A 833 27.01 30.08 8.20
N PHE A 834 27.31 28.90 7.65
CA PHE A 834 27.29 28.58 6.22
C PHE A 834 26.03 27.80 5.78
N TYR A 835 24.97 27.85 6.59
CA TYR A 835 23.68 27.22 6.30
C TYR A 835 23.71 25.69 6.25
N ARG A 836 24.70 25.05 6.88
CA ARG A 836 24.73 23.59 7.03
C ARG A 836 24.06 23.19 8.33
N GLN A 837 23.15 22.23 8.28
CA GLN A 837 22.59 21.64 9.49
C GLN A 837 23.61 20.72 10.19
N ASN A 838 23.35 20.38 11.46
CA ASN A 838 24.18 19.44 12.21
C ASN A 838 24.07 18.01 11.65
N GLN A 839 25.16 17.56 11.01
CA GLN A 839 25.27 16.26 10.33
C GLN A 839 25.55 15.08 11.25
N ARG A 840 25.83 15.30 12.55
CA ARG A 840 26.22 14.24 13.49
C ARG A 840 25.16 13.14 13.57
N GLY A 841 25.63 11.90 13.49
CA GLY A 841 24.84 10.68 13.50
C GLY A 841 24.33 10.26 12.12
N GLY A 842 24.32 11.16 11.15
CA GLY A 842 23.81 10.87 9.82
C GLY A 842 24.77 10.06 8.95
N PHE A 843 24.20 9.42 7.94
CA PHE A 843 24.90 8.75 6.86
C PHE A 843 24.64 9.49 5.54
N CYS A 844 25.68 9.55 4.72
CA CYS A 844 25.65 10.18 3.40
C CYS A 844 25.12 9.21 2.34
N PHE A 845 24.78 9.72 1.15
CA PHE A 845 24.46 8.87 -0.01
C PHE A 845 25.71 8.09 -0.49
N GLY A 846 26.85 8.80 -0.56
CA GLY A 846 28.17 8.22 -0.86
C GLY A 846 29.09 8.12 0.37
N ALA A 847 30.27 7.55 0.20
CA ALA A 847 31.21 7.29 1.30
C ALA A 847 31.85 8.56 1.91
N LEU A 848 32.17 8.50 3.21
CA LEU A 848 33.00 9.53 3.85
C LEU A 848 34.34 9.68 3.12
N PRO A 849 34.94 10.90 3.11
CA PRO A 849 34.59 12.11 3.88
C PRO A 849 33.57 13.09 3.21
N TYR A 850 32.64 12.63 2.36
CA TYR A 850 31.68 13.48 1.62
C TYR A 850 30.86 14.46 2.49
N GLY A 851 30.34 14.02 3.64
CA GLY A 851 29.83 14.89 4.71
C GLY A 851 28.46 15.55 4.49
N TRP A 852 27.71 15.18 3.45
CA TRP A 852 26.29 15.55 3.29
C TRP A 852 25.39 14.36 3.65
N SER A 853 24.97 14.29 4.91
CA SER A 853 24.06 13.25 5.38
C SER A 853 22.66 13.45 4.82
N VAL A 854 21.94 12.35 4.59
CA VAL A 854 20.58 12.32 4.04
C VAL A 854 19.70 11.49 4.97
N SER A 855 18.44 11.90 5.15
CA SER A 855 17.52 11.30 6.11
C SER A 855 17.24 9.82 5.80
N ASP A 856 16.93 9.49 4.55
CA ASP A 856 16.72 8.13 4.05
C ASP A 856 18.01 7.30 4.09
N CYS A 857 19.16 7.83 3.65
CA CYS A 857 20.43 7.12 3.72
C CYS A 857 20.79 6.76 5.18
N THR A 858 20.49 7.66 6.12
CA THR A 858 20.65 7.39 7.56
C THR A 858 19.69 6.32 8.04
N ALA A 859 18.45 6.35 7.58
CA ALA A 859 17.44 5.37 7.93
C ALA A 859 17.75 3.98 7.37
N GLU A 860 18.08 3.87 6.09
CA GLU A 860 18.42 2.61 5.42
C GLU A 860 19.71 2.00 5.99
N ALA A 861 20.69 2.82 6.37
CA ALA A 861 21.88 2.33 7.08
C ALA A 861 21.53 1.75 8.47
N LEU A 862 20.64 2.41 9.22
CA LEU A 862 20.17 1.86 10.50
C LEU A 862 19.40 0.54 10.32
N LEU A 863 18.53 0.46 9.32
CA LEU A 863 17.80 -0.77 8.99
C LEU A 863 18.76 -1.89 8.62
N ALA A 864 19.77 -1.60 7.78
CA ALA A 864 20.80 -2.58 7.42
C ALA A 864 21.52 -3.17 8.64
N PHE A 865 21.86 -2.34 9.65
CA PHE A 865 22.39 -2.84 10.92
C PHE A 865 21.37 -3.70 11.66
N PHE A 866 20.14 -3.20 11.86
CA PHE A 866 19.14 -3.89 12.68
C PHE A 866 18.66 -5.23 12.09
N GLU A 867 18.61 -5.35 10.76
CA GLU A 867 18.17 -6.55 10.06
C GLU A 867 19.29 -7.59 9.88
N THR A 868 20.56 -7.15 9.88
CA THR A 868 21.71 -8.04 9.68
C THR A 868 22.38 -8.44 10.99
N ASP A 869 22.92 -7.47 11.73
CA ASP A 869 23.51 -7.64 13.06
C ASP A 869 23.44 -6.33 13.86
N PRO A 870 22.46 -6.19 14.77
CA PRO A 870 22.31 -5.00 15.61
C PRO A 870 23.54 -4.68 16.48
N LEU A 871 24.42 -5.65 16.75
CA LEU A 871 25.62 -5.45 17.57
C LEU A 871 26.76 -4.77 16.80
N ALA A 872 26.67 -4.71 15.47
CA ALA A 872 27.67 -4.05 14.62
C ALA A 872 27.63 -2.51 14.72
N ILE A 873 26.60 -1.94 15.37
CA ILE A 873 26.52 -0.51 15.68
C ILE A 873 26.34 -0.27 17.18
N SER A 874 27.05 0.73 17.72
CA SER A 874 26.97 1.04 19.15
C SER A 874 25.66 1.76 19.51
N THR A 875 25.14 1.55 20.72
CA THR A 875 23.92 2.26 21.17
C THR A 875 24.05 3.79 21.08
N PRO A 876 25.16 4.45 21.47
CA PRO A 876 25.32 5.89 21.25
C PRO A 876 25.24 6.31 19.78
N ASP A 877 25.82 5.53 18.88
CA ASP A 877 25.79 5.79 17.44
C ASP A 877 24.36 5.62 16.88
N THR A 878 23.59 4.62 17.34
CA THR A 878 22.16 4.48 16.97
C THR A 878 21.32 5.67 17.43
N ILE A 879 21.57 6.18 18.65
CA ILE A 879 20.87 7.36 19.20
C ILE A 879 21.18 8.60 18.36
N ASP A 880 22.45 8.80 17.98
CA ASP A 880 22.85 9.95 17.19
C ASP A 880 22.22 9.90 15.78
N ALA A 881 22.14 8.73 15.17
CA ALA A 881 21.45 8.52 13.89
C ALA A 881 19.93 8.78 13.98
N ALA A 882 19.25 8.23 15.00
CA ALA A 882 17.83 8.49 15.24
C ALA A 882 17.55 9.98 15.44
N ARG A 883 18.42 10.70 16.16
CA ARG A 883 18.34 12.15 16.32
C ARG A 883 18.59 12.91 15.02
N PHE A 884 19.46 12.42 14.13
CA PHE A 884 19.64 13.04 12.81
C PHE A 884 18.35 12.93 11.99
N ILE A 885 17.73 11.75 11.96
CA ILE A 885 16.44 11.53 11.30
C ILE A 885 15.38 12.49 11.85
N LEU A 886 15.19 12.55 13.18
CA LEU A 886 14.21 13.43 13.82
C LEU A 886 14.42 14.91 13.47
N ARG A 887 15.67 15.37 13.30
CA ARG A 887 15.96 16.75 12.87
C ARG A 887 15.54 17.06 11.44
N CYS A 888 15.36 16.05 10.60
CA CYS A 888 14.95 16.21 9.20
C CYS A 888 13.42 16.23 9.02
N GLN A 889 12.65 16.10 10.11
CA GLN A 889 11.19 16.13 10.05
C GLN A 889 10.66 17.54 9.80
N ASN A 890 9.69 17.65 8.90
CA ASN A 890 8.98 18.87 8.56
C ASN A 890 7.72 19.07 9.42
N PRO A 891 7.21 20.32 9.53
CA PRO A 891 5.98 20.60 10.27
C PRO A 891 4.71 19.89 9.75
N ASP A 892 4.71 19.42 8.50
CA ASP A 892 3.62 18.63 7.92
C ASP A 892 3.68 17.13 8.27
N GLY A 893 4.67 16.72 9.07
CA GLY A 893 4.86 15.36 9.57
C GLY A 893 5.77 14.48 8.71
N GLY A 894 5.98 14.83 7.44
CA GLY A 894 6.89 14.11 6.57
C GLY A 894 8.36 14.53 6.77
N PHE A 895 9.27 13.84 6.11
CA PHE A 895 10.72 14.08 6.21
C PHE A 895 11.28 14.62 4.89
N GLY A 896 12.17 15.61 5.01
CA GLY A 896 12.98 16.09 3.88
C GLY A 896 14.18 15.18 3.61
N SER A 897 14.92 15.46 2.55
CA SER A 897 16.10 14.68 2.14
C SER A 897 17.34 15.05 2.96
N TYR A 898 18.05 16.10 2.58
CA TYR A 898 19.30 16.55 3.20
C TYR A 898 19.10 17.45 4.42
N GLU A 899 17.97 18.16 4.48
CA GLU A 899 17.64 19.17 5.48
C GLU A 899 16.12 19.15 5.76
N PRO A 900 15.62 19.69 6.88
CA PRO A 900 14.22 20.06 7.00
C PRO A 900 13.93 21.32 6.18
N ARG A 901 12.66 21.49 5.78
CA ARG A 901 12.13 22.66 5.09
C ARG A 901 12.34 23.91 5.94
N ARG A 902 12.99 24.91 5.34
CA ARG A 902 13.39 26.16 6.02
C ARG A 902 12.39 27.30 5.90
N THR A 903 11.39 27.16 5.05
CA THR A 903 10.35 28.16 4.82
C THR A 903 9.01 27.48 4.57
N PRO A 904 7.88 27.99 5.11
CA PRO A 904 6.55 27.46 4.80
C PRO A 904 6.09 27.82 3.38
N TRP A 905 6.85 28.65 2.65
CA TRP A 905 6.52 29.08 1.30
C TRP A 905 7.04 28.09 0.26
N GLU A 906 6.16 27.65 -0.63
CA GLU A 906 6.56 26.92 -1.84
C GLU A 906 7.20 27.90 -2.83
N LEU A 907 8.49 27.74 -3.11
CA LEU A 907 9.30 28.67 -3.90
C LEU A 907 9.35 28.33 -5.39
N GLU A 908 8.60 27.32 -5.83
CA GLU A 908 8.65 26.85 -7.22
C GLU A 908 8.24 27.94 -8.24
N PHE A 909 7.43 28.92 -7.82
CA PHE A 909 7.08 30.07 -8.66
C PHE A 909 8.27 30.96 -9.03
N VAL A 910 9.43 30.85 -8.37
CA VAL A 910 10.68 31.52 -8.73
C VAL A 910 11.75 30.56 -9.25
N ASN A 911 11.38 29.34 -9.66
CA ASN A 911 12.32 28.37 -10.22
C ASN A 911 12.92 28.87 -11.55
N PRO A 912 14.25 29.15 -11.61
CA PRO A 912 14.92 29.61 -12.81
C PRO A 912 15.59 28.48 -13.61
N ALA A 913 15.43 27.21 -13.21
CA ALA A 913 16.16 26.08 -13.77
C ALA A 913 15.58 25.54 -15.08
N GLU A 914 14.33 25.89 -15.42
CA GLU A 914 13.62 25.66 -16.69
C GLU A 914 13.46 24.19 -17.10
N MET A 915 14.55 23.44 -17.22
CA MET A 915 14.60 22.01 -17.53
C MET A 915 14.25 21.14 -16.31
N PHE A 916 14.34 21.68 -15.10
CA PHE A 916 14.22 20.94 -13.84
C PHE A 916 13.05 21.49 -13.01
N GLY A 917 12.11 20.62 -12.63
CA GLY A 917 10.97 20.94 -11.78
C GLY A 917 11.25 20.64 -10.30
N ASN A 918 10.47 21.26 -9.40
CA ASN A 918 10.48 20.98 -7.96
C ASN A 918 11.87 21.13 -7.30
N SER A 919 12.67 22.08 -7.77
CA SER A 919 14.07 22.22 -7.35
C SER A 919 14.31 23.35 -6.34
N MET A 920 13.30 24.16 -6.00
CA MET A 920 13.50 25.37 -5.19
C MET A 920 13.35 25.15 -3.68
N THR A 921 12.39 24.32 -3.25
CA THR A 921 12.05 24.11 -1.83
C THR A 921 12.32 22.67 -1.44
N GLU A 922 12.96 22.46 -0.28
CA GLU A 922 13.02 21.13 0.34
C GLU A 922 11.62 20.70 0.78
N LYS A 923 11.13 19.58 0.23
CA LYS A 923 9.79 19.07 0.48
C LYS A 923 9.82 17.92 1.47
N SER A 924 8.63 17.48 1.86
CA SER A 924 8.45 16.17 2.47
C SER A 924 8.24 15.15 1.35
N TYR A 925 8.98 14.04 1.37
CA TYR A 925 8.88 12.99 0.37
C TYR A 925 8.34 11.71 1.01
N VAL A 926 7.52 10.95 0.28
CA VAL A 926 6.91 9.71 0.80
C VAL A 926 8.00 8.71 1.13
N GLU A 927 9.02 8.64 0.29
CA GLU A 927 10.12 7.68 0.35
C GLU A 927 11.03 7.98 1.54
N CYS A 928 11.49 9.24 1.67
CA CYS A 928 12.26 9.67 2.83
C CYS A 928 11.47 9.46 4.12
N SER A 929 10.17 9.79 4.12
CA SER A 929 9.31 9.61 5.30
C SER A 929 9.16 8.14 5.68
N ALA A 930 8.93 7.26 4.70
CA ALA A 930 8.76 5.83 4.90
C ALA A 930 10.03 5.16 5.43
N SER A 931 11.20 5.46 4.86
CA SER A 931 12.48 4.97 5.39
C SER A 931 12.72 5.45 6.81
N CYS A 932 12.53 6.76 7.07
CA CYS A 932 12.70 7.33 8.41
C CYS A 932 11.80 6.67 9.45
N VAL A 933 10.50 6.47 9.17
CA VAL A 933 9.60 5.83 10.15
C VAL A 933 9.90 4.35 10.35
N GLN A 934 10.36 3.63 9.33
CA GLN A 934 10.83 2.25 9.47
C GLN A 934 12.01 2.19 10.44
N ALA A 935 13.05 2.98 10.19
CA ALA A 935 14.22 3.02 11.05
C ALA A 935 13.89 3.46 12.49
N LEU A 936 13.00 4.44 12.68
CA LEU A 936 12.58 4.89 14.01
C LEU A 936 11.71 3.86 14.74
N ALA A 937 10.80 3.18 14.03
CA ALA A 937 9.98 2.12 14.60
C ALA A 937 10.84 0.93 15.05
N GLU A 938 11.84 0.57 14.24
CA GLU A 938 12.79 -0.49 14.55
C GLU A 938 13.75 -0.09 15.68
N PHE A 939 14.25 1.16 15.68
CA PHE A 939 15.03 1.70 16.81
C PHE A 939 14.26 1.59 18.13
N ARG A 940 12.97 1.98 18.15
CA ARG A 940 12.12 1.85 19.34
C ARG A 940 11.99 0.41 19.83
N ARG A 941 11.97 -0.56 18.90
CA ARG A 941 11.90 -2.00 19.22
C ARG A 941 13.22 -2.52 19.80
N GLN A 942 14.33 -2.13 19.20
CA GLN A 942 15.68 -2.60 19.56
C GLN A 942 16.22 -1.93 20.83
N VAL A 943 15.81 -0.68 21.09
CA VAL A 943 16.30 0.14 22.21
C VAL A 943 15.11 0.76 22.97
N PRO A 944 14.28 -0.06 23.66
CA PRO A 944 13.07 0.41 24.32
C PRO A 944 13.36 1.41 25.46
N GLY A 945 12.45 2.37 25.66
CA GLY A 945 12.54 3.40 26.70
C GLY A 945 13.40 4.62 26.36
N LEU A 946 14.12 4.63 25.23
CA LEU A 946 14.92 5.78 24.78
C LEU A 946 14.23 6.53 23.64
N LEU A 947 14.21 7.87 23.74
CA LEU A 947 13.62 8.80 22.74
C LEU A 947 12.13 8.58 22.40
N GLU A 948 11.41 7.68 23.08
CA GLU A 948 10.01 7.37 22.76
C GLU A 948 9.08 8.60 22.76
N GLY A 949 9.33 9.56 23.66
CA GLY A 949 8.59 10.82 23.72
C GLY A 949 8.77 11.73 22.50
N GLU A 950 9.85 11.54 21.72
CA GLU A 950 10.12 12.25 20.46
C GLU A 950 9.71 11.39 19.26
N ILE A 951 9.97 10.09 19.31
CA ILE A 951 9.73 9.14 18.22
C ILE A 951 8.25 8.88 17.99
N ASN A 952 7.46 8.65 19.05
CA ASN A 952 6.05 8.30 18.88
C ASN A 952 5.26 9.42 18.18
N PRO A 953 5.36 10.70 18.59
CA PRO A 953 4.73 11.80 17.85
C PRO A 953 5.24 11.93 16.40
N ALA A 954 6.54 11.69 16.17
CA ALA A 954 7.12 11.75 14.84
C ALA A 954 6.52 10.68 13.90
N ILE A 955 6.38 9.43 14.38
CA ILE A 955 5.75 8.33 13.64
C ILE A 955 4.26 8.63 13.37
N ASP A 956 3.52 9.17 14.34
CA ASP A 956 2.10 9.50 14.17
C ASP A 956 1.87 10.64 13.16
N ALA A 957 2.74 11.65 13.18
CA ALA A 957 2.70 12.74 12.22
C ALA A 957 3.04 12.25 10.80
N ALA A 958 4.06 11.40 10.67
CA ALA A 958 4.44 10.80 9.40
C ALA A 958 3.38 9.85 8.83
N LYS A 959 2.71 9.06 9.69
CA LYS A 959 1.53 8.25 9.30
C LYS A 959 0.46 9.11 8.64
N SER A 960 0.17 10.26 9.23
CA SER A 960 -0.83 11.20 8.71
C SER A 960 -0.38 11.80 7.38
N PHE A 961 0.89 12.17 7.25
CA PHE A 961 1.48 12.65 5.99
C PHE A 961 1.39 11.61 4.87
N ILE A 962 1.84 10.37 5.12
CA ILE A 962 1.86 9.29 4.13
C ILE A 962 0.43 8.93 3.70
N ALA A 963 -0.51 8.81 4.65
CA ALA A 963 -1.91 8.55 4.33
C ALA A 963 -2.52 9.68 3.47
N LYS A 964 -2.20 10.95 3.76
CA LYS A 964 -2.66 12.10 2.98
C LYS A 964 -2.05 12.16 1.58
N ALA A 965 -0.81 11.68 1.42
CA ALA A 965 -0.13 11.65 0.13
C ALA A 965 -0.68 10.57 -0.82
N GLN A 966 -1.47 9.62 -0.32
CA GLN A 966 -2.06 8.57 -1.15
C GLN A 966 -3.06 9.17 -2.15
N ARG A 967 -2.96 8.76 -3.41
CA ARG A 967 -3.87 9.15 -4.48
C ARG A 967 -5.21 8.40 -4.38
N PRO A 968 -6.30 8.93 -4.99
CA PRO A 968 -7.60 8.27 -4.96
C PRO A 968 -7.62 6.88 -5.58
N ASP A 969 -6.64 6.53 -6.42
CA ASP A 969 -6.51 5.22 -7.05
C ASP A 969 -5.73 4.21 -6.19
N GLY A 970 -5.15 4.65 -5.06
CA GLY A 970 -4.37 3.82 -4.14
C GLY A 970 -2.86 3.97 -4.27
N SER A 971 -2.36 4.65 -5.29
CA SER A 971 -0.92 4.82 -5.54
C SER A 971 -0.31 6.02 -4.80
N TRP A 972 1.02 6.07 -4.75
CA TRP A 972 1.80 7.24 -4.33
C TRP A 972 2.78 7.63 -5.44
N ALA A 973 2.99 8.93 -5.63
CA ALA A 973 4.00 9.43 -6.58
C ALA A 973 5.40 9.34 -5.98
N GLY A 974 6.36 8.85 -6.77
CA GLY A 974 7.79 8.88 -6.46
C GLY A 974 8.44 10.19 -6.92
N ASN A 975 9.48 10.59 -6.20
CA ASN A 975 10.31 11.77 -6.48
C ASN A 975 11.78 11.40 -6.72
N TRP A 976 12.20 10.20 -6.32
CA TRP A 976 13.57 9.70 -6.44
C TRP A 976 13.70 8.43 -7.30
N GLY A 977 12.59 7.72 -7.51
CA GLY A 977 12.48 6.60 -8.44
C GLY A 977 11.23 6.74 -9.33
N ILE A 978 11.26 6.11 -10.50
CA ILE A 978 10.22 6.20 -11.53
C ILE A 978 9.17 5.10 -11.33
N ASN A 979 7.92 5.42 -11.02
CA ASN A 979 7.41 6.61 -10.32
C ASN A 979 6.35 6.15 -9.33
N PHE A 980 5.18 5.74 -9.82
CA PHE A 980 4.11 5.25 -8.96
C PHE A 980 4.40 3.85 -8.40
N THR A 981 5.11 2.97 -9.12
CA THR A 981 5.54 1.68 -8.55
C THR A 981 6.49 1.88 -7.38
N TYR A 982 7.44 2.82 -7.50
CA TYR A 982 8.41 3.17 -6.47
C TYR A 982 7.74 3.86 -5.27
N GLY A 983 6.98 4.92 -5.52
CA GLY A 983 6.27 5.64 -4.46
C GLY A 983 5.31 4.74 -3.70
N THR A 984 4.64 3.80 -4.37
CA THR A 984 3.70 2.86 -3.74
C THR A 984 4.40 1.83 -2.85
N LEU A 985 5.59 1.35 -3.24
CA LEU A 985 6.42 0.51 -2.37
C LEU A 985 6.70 1.20 -1.04
N PHE A 986 7.21 2.43 -1.08
CA PHE A 986 7.51 3.20 0.13
C PHE A 986 6.24 3.63 0.88
N GLY A 987 5.16 4.00 0.19
CA GLY A 987 3.89 4.32 0.84
C GLY A 987 3.34 3.17 1.68
N VAL A 988 3.37 1.95 1.13
CA VAL A 988 2.96 0.73 1.85
C VAL A 988 3.92 0.42 3.00
N ARG A 989 5.23 0.39 2.77
CA ARG A 989 6.24 0.16 3.82
C ARG A 989 6.13 1.14 4.98
N GLY A 990 5.97 2.43 4.67
CA GLY A 990 5.81 3.47 5.66
C GLY A 990 4.54 3.31 6.50
N LEU A 991 3.40 2.98 5.89
CA LEU A 991 2.17 2.70 6.65
C LEU A 991 2.32 1.45 7.54
N LEU A 992 2.91 0.37 7.03
CA LEU A 992 3.18 -0.84 7.81
C LEU A 992 4.07 -0.53 9.03
N ALA A 993 5.14 0.25 8.85
CA ALA A 993 6.03 0.69 9.92
C ALA A 993 5.35 1.59 10.97
N CYS A 994 4.38 2.39 10.54
CA CYS A 994 3.50 3.14 11.44
C CYS A 994 2.45 2.27 12.17
N GLY A 995 2.52 0.94 12.04
CA GLY A 995 1.61 -0.01 12.69
C GLY A 995 0.25 -0.14 11.99
N VAL A 996 0.10 0.34 10.75
CA VAL A 996 -1.10 0.07 9.95
C VAL A 996 -1.06 -1.39 9.49
N PRO A 997 -2.09 -2.21 9.74
CA PRO A 997 -2.06 -3.61 9.37
C PRO A 997 -2.12 -3.77 7.84
N PRO A 998 -1.51 -4.84 7.27
CA PRO A 998 -1.56 -5.10 5.83
C PRO A 998 -2.97 -5.20 5.23
N THR A 999 -3.94 -5.50 6.09
CA THR A 999 -5.35 -5.64 5.74
C THR A 999 -6.10 -4.31 5.68
N ALA A 1000 -5.48 -3.21 6.05
CA ALA A 1000 -6.09 -1.89 6.06
C ALA A 1000 -6.49 -1.44 4.64
N PRO A 1001 -7.60 -0.70 4.49
CA PRO A 1001 -8.09 -0.25 3.19
C PRO A 1001 -7.05 0.49 2.32
N PRO A 1002 -6.22 1.42 2.86
CA PRO A 1002 -5.17 2.09 2.07
C PRO A 1002 -4.19 1.11 1.41
N ILE A 1003 -3.74 0.08 2.13
CA ILE A 1003 -2.77 -0.91 1.63
C ILE A 1003 -3.44 -1.84 0.63
N ARG A 1004 -4.67 -2.30 0.90
CA ARG A 1004 -5.44 -3.13 -0.05
C ARG A 1004 -5.66 -2.41 -1.38
N LYS A 1005 -5.95 -1.12 -1.34
CA LYS A 1005 -6.15 -0.28 -2.54
C LYS A 1005 -4.87 -0.17 -3.36
N ALA A 1006 -3.73 0.00 -2.70
CA ALA A 1006 -2.41 -0.01 -3.33
C ALA A 1006 -2.09 -1.35 -4.02
N CYS A 1007 -2.35 -2.48 -3.33
CA CYS A 1007 -2.19 -3.81 -3.92
C CYS A 1007 -3.08 -4.02 -5.14
N ALA A 1008 -4.35 -3.60 -5.06
CA ALA A 1008 -5.28 -3.69 -6.18
C ALA A 1008 -4.80 -2.85 -7.38
N TRP A 1009 -4.33 -1.63 -7.13
CA TRP A 1009 -3.77 -0.75 -8.17
C TRP A 1009 -2.59 -1.39 -8.92
N LEU A 1010 -1.67 -2.04 -8.19
CA LEU A 1010 -0.55 -2.77 -8.79
C LEU A 1010 -1.06 -3.95 -9.63
N ILE A 1011 -1.91 -4.81 -9.07
CA ILE A 1011 -2.40 -6.01 -9.76
C ILE A 1011 -3.16 -5.67 -11.05
N GLU A 1012 -3.93 -4.58 -11.06
CA GLU A 1012 -4.64 -4.10 -12.25
C GLU A 1012 -3.70 -3.67 -13.39
N ARG A 1013 -2.44 -3.34 -13.08
CA ARG A 1013 -1.41 -2.88 -14.02
C ARG A 1013 -0.34 -3.93 -14.30
N GLN A 1014 -0.49 -5.15 -13.78
CA GLN A 1014 0.42 -6.23 -14.13
C GLN A 1014 0.22 -6.64 -15.59
N ARG A 1015 1.32 -6.75 -16.32
CA ARG A 1015 1.33 -7.12 -17.73
C ARG A 1015 1.15 -8.63 -17.93
N GLU A 1016 0.89 -9.03 -19.17
CA GLU A 1016 0.63 -10.44 -19.52
C GLU A 1016 1.84 -11.35 -19.27
N ASP A 1017 3.06 -10.81 -19.43
CA ASP A 1017 4.33 -11.48 -19.12
C ASP A 1017 4.59 -11.65 -17.62
N GLY A 1018 3.79 -11.00 -16.77
CA GLY A 1018 3.92 -11.06 -15.32
C GLY A 1018 4.68 -9.89 -14.69
N GLY A 1019 5.29 -9.01 -15.49
CA GLY A 1019 6.03 -7.85 -14.99
C GLY A 1019 5.21 -6.57 -14.89
N TRP A 1020 5.89 -5.50 -14.49
CA TRP A 1020 5.42 -4.11 -14.50
C TRP A 1020 6.43 -3.25 -15.24
N GLY A 1021 5.93 -2.26 -15.97
CA GLY A 1021 6.77 -1.27 -16.65
C GLY A 1021 6.10 0.10 -16.63
N GLU A 1022 6.80 1.09 -16.13
CA GLU A 1022 6.39 2.48 -16.02
C GLU A 1022 7.39 3.36 -16.76
N HIS A 1023 6.88 4.20 -17.66
CA HIS A 1023 7.69 5.10 -18.47
C HIS A 1023 8.05 6.36 -17.68
N TRP A 1024 9.25 6.90 -17.91
CA TRP A 1024 9.77 8.08 -17.21
C TRP A 1024 8.87 9.32 -17.34
N SER A 1025 8.11 9.45 -18.44
CA SER A 1025 7.17 10.55 -18.62
C SER A 1025 6.07 10.60 -17.56
N SER A 1026 5.82 9.49 -16.83
CA SER A 1026 4.93 9.48 -15.66
C SER A 1026 5.31 10.54 -14.62
N CYS A 1027 6.60 10.85 -14.51
CA CYS A 1027 7.12 11.89 -13.61
C CYS A 1027 6.74 13.31 -14.07
N ILE A 1028 6.65 13.55 -15.38
CA ILE A 1028 6.27 14.85 -15.94
C ILE A 1028 4.75 14.99 -16.00
N ASP A 1029 4.07 13.97 -16.51
CA ASP A 1029 2.61 13.95 -16.70
C ASP A 1029 1.84 13.85 -15.37
N LYS A 1030 2.53 13.45 -14.28
CA LYS A 1030 1.97 13.23 -12.94
C LYS A 1030 0.83 12.20 -12.93
N GLU A 1031 0.87 11.27 -13.88
CA GLU A 1031 -0.05 10.15 -14.06
C GLU A 1031 0.73 8.92 -14.53
N TYR A 1032 0.20 7.72 -14.27
CA TYR A 1032 0.89 6.48 -14.64
C TYR A 1032 0.87 6.30 -16.16
N VAL A 1033 2.04 6.28 -16.77
CA VAL A 1033 2.24 5.97 -18.19
C VAL A 1033 2.90 4.61 -18.29
N GLU A 1034 2.17 3.64 -18.84
CA GLU A 1034 2.68 2.28 -19.02
C GLU A 1034 3.85 2.26 -20.01
N ASN A 1035 4.93 1.55 -19.67
CA ASN A 1035 6.06 1.33 -20.57
C ASN A 1035 5.70 0.29 -21.65
N GLY A 1036 6.35 0.37 -22.81
CA GLY A 1036 6.23 -0.62 -23.87
C GLY A 1036 6.63 -2.03 -23.43
N GLU A 1037 7.51 -2.15 -22.44
CA GLU A 1037 8.04 -3.42 -21.92
C GLU A 1037 8.04 -3.46 -20.39
N SER A 1038 7.95 -4.66 -19.81
CA SER A 1038 8.13 -4.87 -18.38
C SER A 1038 9.58 -4.62 -17.96
N GLN A 1039 9.76 -3.93 -16.83
CA GLN A 1039 11.07 -3.55 -16.30
C GLN A 1039 11.38 -4.37 -15.04
N VAL A 1040 12.59 -4.92 -14.94
CA VAL A 1040 13.08 -5.77 -13.85
C VAL A 1040 12.98 -5.05 -12.51
N ILE A 1041 13.51 -3.83 -12.42
CA ILE A 1041 13.54 -3.04 -11.18
C ILE A 1041 12.13 -2.73 -10.69
N GLN A 1042 11.25 -2.24 -11.58
CA GLN A 1042 9.88 -1.90 -11.23
C GLN A 1042 9.03 -3.14 -10.90
N THR A 1043 9.29 -4.27 -11.56
CA THR A 1043 8.66 -5.56 -11.23
C THR A 1043 9.08 -6.03 -9.83
N ALA A 1044 10.36 -5.88 -9.48
CA ALA A 1044 10.85 -6.20 -8.14
C ALA A 1044 10.16 -5.33 -7.08
N TRP A 1045 10.04 -4.01 -7.30
CA TRP A 1045 9.31 -3.12 -6.39
C TRP A 1045 7.83 -3.50 -6.23
N ALA A 1046 7.14 -3.82 -7.33
CA ALA A 1046 5.75 -4.24 -7.29
C ALA A 1046 5.59 -5.56 -6.51
N LEU A 1047 6.46 -6.54 -6.77
CA LEU A 1047 6.46 -7.83 -6.09
C LEU A 1047 6.75 -7.67 -4.60
N MET A 1048 7.77 -6.91 -4.21
CA MET A 1048 8.07 -6.60 -2.80
C MET A 1048 6.86 -5.96 -2.10
N THR A 1049 6.24 -4.96 -2.73
CA THR A 1049 5.04 -4.30 -2.19
C THR A 1049 3.94 -5.32 -1.89
N LEU A 1050 3.63 -6.21 -2.83
CA LEU A 1050 2.58 -7.22 -2.68
C LEU A 1050 2.93 -8.28 -1.63
N LEU A 1051 4.20 -8.66 -1.49
CA LEU A 1051 4.67 -9.63 -0.52
C LEU A 1051 4.61 -9.08 0.91
N GLU A 1052 5.11 -7.87 1.12
CA GLU A 1052 5.13 -7.20 2.43
C GLU A 1052 3.71 -6.81 2.87
N ALA A 1053 2.86 -6.40 1.93
CA ALA A 1053 1.42 -6.21 2.17
C ALA A 1053 0.65 -7.52 2.38
N ARG A 1054 1.34 -8.69 2.38
CA ARG A 1054 0.74 -10.02 2.56
C ARG A 1054 -0.43 -10.28 1.60
N SER A 1055 -0.33 -9.79 0.36
CA SER A 1055 -1.39 -9.92 -0.66
C SER A 1055 -1.71 -11.40 -0.92
N PRO A 1056 -2.98 -11.85 -0.91
CA PRO A 1056 -3.34 -13.25 -1.15
C PRO A 1056 -3.31 -13.66 -2.64
N GLU A 1057 -2.91 -12.76 -3.54
CA GLU A 1057 -3.03 -12.92 -4.99
C GLU A 1057 -1.84 -13.67 -5.61
N TRP A 1058 -1.68 -14.95 -5.24
CA TRP A 1058 -0.59 -15.83 -5.69
C TRP A 1058 -0.41 -15.90 -7.21
N GLY A 1059 -1.50 -15.76 -7.97
CA GLY A 1059 -1.41 -15.70 -9.42
C GLY A 1059 -0.56 -14.52 -9.91
N ALA A 1060 -0.65 -13.36 -9.26
CA ALA A 1060 0.18 -12.19 -9.58
C ALA A 1060 1.61 -12.37 -9.07
N LEU A 1061 1.77 -12.82 -7.82
CA LEU A 1061 3.08 -13.04 -7.18
C LEU A 1061 3.96 -14.01 -7.98
N THR A 1062 3.41 -15.17 -8.35
CA THR A 1062 4.16 -16.21 -9.07
C THR A 1062 4.50 -15.79 -10.50
N ARG A 1063 3.63 -15.02 -11.18
CA ARG A 1063 3.96 -14.47 -12.51
C ARG A 1063 5.09 -13.45 -12.43
N ALA A 1064 5.10 -12.61 -11.41
CA ALA A 1064 6.19 -11.64 -11.19
C ALA A 1064 7.52 -12.33 -10.90
N ALA A 1065 7.53 -13.33 -10.00
CA ALA A 1065 8.73 -14.11 -9.70
C ALA A 1065 9.24 -14.84 -10.95
N ARG A 1066 8.35 -15.41 -11.76
CA ARG A 1066 8.70 -16.05 -13.03
C ARG A 1066 9.33 -15.06 -14.01
N PHE A 1067 8.74 -13.88 -14.19
CA PHE A 1067 9.30 -12.85 -15.05
C PHE A 1067 10.74 -12.51 -14.65
N LEU A 1068 11.00 -12.28 -13.35
CA LEU A 1068 12.35 -11.97 -12.87
C LEU A 1068 13.33 -13.12 -13.14
N LEU A 1069 12.92 -14.37 -12.94
CA LEU A 1069 13.76 -15.55 -13.20
C LEU A 1069 14.03 -15.78 -14.69
N GLU A 1070 13.04 -15.50 -15.56
CA GLU A 1070 13.17 -15.61 -17.01
C GLU A 1070 14.02 -14.48 -17.61
N ALA A 1071 14.02 -13.30 -16.97
CA ALA A 1071 14.86 -12.16 -17.33
C ALA A 1071 16.30 -12.25 -16.81
N GLN A 1072 16.60 -13.19 -15.91
CA GLN A 1072 17.93 -13.35 -15.32
C GLN A 1072 18.94 -13.85 -16.37
N SER A 1073 20.09 -13.18 -16.44
CA SER A 1073 21.21 -13.54 -17.32
C SER A 1073 21.94 -14.81 -16.83
N GLU A 1074 22.75 -15.41 -17.70
CA GLU A 1074 23.52 -16.63 -17.37
C GLU A 1074 24.53 -16.41 -16.24
N ASP A 1075 25.02 -15.19 -16.07
CA ASP A 1075 25.98 -14.78 -15.04
C ASP A 1075 25.33 -14.47 -13.68
N GLY A 1076 24.01 -14.63 -13.56
CA GLY A 1076 23.24 -14.39 -12.34
C GLY A 1076 22.67 -12.98 -12.20
N GLY A 1077 23.14 -12.01 -12.98
CA GLY A 1077 22.63 -10.63 -12.96
C GLY A 1077 21.40 -10.43 -13.85
N TRP A 1078 21.01 -9.17 -14.05
CA TRP A 1078 19.91 -8.79 -14.95
C TRP A 1078 20.35 -7.81 -16.04
N PRO A 1079 19.68 -7.82 -17.21
CA PRO A 1079 20.03 -6.93 -18.31
C PRO A 1079 19.78 -5.46 -17.95
N LYS A 1080 20.57 -4.55 -18.55
CA LYS A 1080 20.27 -3.12 -18.54
C LYS A 1080 18.94 -2.88 -19.28
N GLN A 1081 18.06 -2.10 -18.68
CA GLN A 1081 16.83 -1.59 -19.29
C GLN A 1081 16.73 -0.07 -19.06
N ASP A 1082 15.52 0.51 -19.14
CA ASP A 1082 15.33 1.95 -18.92
C ASP A 1082 15.76 2.35 -17.50
N GLY A 1083 16.28 3.59 -17.37
CA GLY A 1083 16.64 4.16 -16.08
C GLY A 1083 15.45 4.18 -15.11
N ALA A 1084 15.71 3.82 -13.85
CA ALA A 1084 14.69 3.71 -12.81
C ALA A 1084 14.73 4.86 -11.79
N GLY A 1085 15.79 5.67 -11.79
CA GLY A 1085 15.93 6.83 -10.93
C GLY A 1085 15.41 8.10 -11.59
N ILE A 1086 14.96 9.06 -10.78
CA ILE A 1086 14.56 10.38 -11.26
C ILE A 1086 15.00 11.45 -10.28
N PHE A 1087 15.36 12.62 -10.81
CA PHE A 1087 15.61 13.81 -10.03
C PHE A 1087 15.00 15.04 -10.71
N PHE A 1088 14.45 15.97 -9.92
CA PHE A 1088 13.82 17.21 -10.41
C PHE A 1088 12.84 17.02 -11.59
N ASP A 1089 11.99 16.00 -11.50
CA ASP A 1089 10.98 15.58 -12.48
C ASP A 1089 11.48 15.10 -13.86
N SER A 1090 12.69 15.46 -14.29
CA SER A 1090 13.16 15.23 -15.68
C SER A 1090 14.56 14.62 -15.81
N ALA A 1091 15.38 14.64 -14.75
CA ALA A 1091 16.71 14.04 -14.78
C ALA A 1091 16.61 12.55 -14.48
N VAL A 1092 16.44 11.74 -15.52
CA VAL A 1092 16.40 10.28 -15.40
C VAL A 1092 17.81 9.75 -15.11
N LEU A 1093 17.91 8.87 -14.13
CA LEU A 1093 19.15 8.24 -13.68
C LEU A 1093 19.04 6.72 -13.85
N ASP A 1094 20.12 6.07 -14.26
CA ASP A 1094 20.28 4.61 -14.16
C ASP A 1094 21.16 4.30 -12.94
N TYR A 1095 20.52 3.77 -11.90
CA TYR A 1095 21.20 3.19 -10.74
C TYR A 1095 21.57 1.75 -11.07
N THR A 1096 22.80 1.52 -11.52
CA THR A 1096 23.12 0.23 -12.16
C THR A 1096 22.99 -0.97 -11.23
N LEU A 1097 23.13 -0.82 -9.91
CA LEU A 1097 22.98 -1.93 -8.96
C LEU A 1097 21.53 -2.24 -8.59
N TYR A 1098 20.56 -1.37 -8.90
CA TYR A 1098 19.15 -1.61 -8.57
C TYR A 1098 18.64 -2.91 -9.21
N ARG A 1099 19.08 -3.20 -10.44
CA ARG A 1099 18.69 -4.44 -11.15
C ARG A 1099 19.34 -5.69 -10.57
N GLU A 1100 20.30 -5.57 -9.67
CA GLU A 1100 20.93 -6.71 -9.01
C GLU A 1100 20.21 -7.01 -7.68
N TYR A 1101 20.20 -6.06 -6.73
CA TYR A 1101 19.74 -6.35 -5.37
C TYR A 1101 18.22 -6.27 -5.19
N PHE A 1102 17.46 -5.48 -5.97
CA PHE A 1102 15.99 -5.47 -5.83
C PHE A 1102 15.37 -6.80 -6.28
N PRO A 1103 15.76 -7.41 -7.42
CA PRO A 1103 15.29 -8.73 -7.77
C PRO A 1103 15.65 -9.81 -6.75
N ILE A 1104 16.88 -9.80 -6.21
CA ILE A 1104 17.27 -10.71 -5.12
C ILE A 1104 16.34 -10.56 -3.93
N TRP A 1105 16.09 -9.32 -3.51
CA TRP A 1105 15.23 -9.02 -2.38
C TRP A 1105 13.79 -9.51 -2.61
N ALA A 1106 13.23 -9.19 -3.78
CA ALA A 1106 11.87 -9.58 -4.16
C ALA A 1106 11.71 -11.11 -4.25
N LEU A 1107 12.66 -11.79 -4.89
CA LEU A 1107 12.66 -13.24 -5.04
C LEU A 1107 12.85 -13.95 -3.70
N SER A 1108 13.70 -13.42 -2.82
CA SER A 1108 13.93 -13.99 -1.48
C SER A 1108 12.67 -13.89 -0.60
N LEU A 1109 12.03 -12.71 -0.57
CA LEU A 1109 10.73 -12.53 0.11
C LEU A 1109 9.65 -13.47 -0.47
N TYR A 1110 9.64 -13.65 -1.79
CA TYR A 1110 8.71 -14.56 -2.45
C TYR A 1110 8.98 -16.02 -2.05
N GLU A 1111 10.24 -16.44 -2.05
CA GLU A 1111 10.66 -17.81 -1.75
C GLU A 1111 10.36 -18.20 -0.29
N VAL A 1112 10.63 -17.31 0.67
CA VAL A 1112 10.25 -17.50 2.08
C VAL A 1112 8.74 -17.74 2.18
N ARG A 1113 7.93 -16.86 1.60
CA ARG A 1113 6.46 -16.98 1.65
C ARG A 1113 5.95 -18.20 0.87
N ARG A 1114 6.61 -18.57 -0.22
CA ARG A 1114 6.28 -19.75 -1.04
C ARG A 1114 6.49 -21.04 -0.24
N ARG A 1115 7.60 -21.15 0.50
CA ARG A 1115 7.89 -22.31 1.36
C ARG A 1115 6.86 -22.44 2.48
N GLU A 1116 6.46 -21.32 3.12
CA GLU A 1116 5.35 -21.30 4.09
C GLU A 1116 4.05 -21.84 3.47
N ARG A 1117 3.72 -21.42 2.24
CA ARG A 1117 2.53 -21.90 1.53
C ARG A 1117 2.63 -23.38 1.12
N ALA A 1118 3.79 -23.83 0.66
CA ALA A 1118 3.96 -25.16 0.09
C ALA A 1118 3.59 -26.27 1.09
N GLY A 1119 3.93 -26.09 2.38
CA GLY A 1119 3.55 -27.03 3.44
C GLY A 1119 2.03 -27.20 3.63
N LEU A 1120 1.23 -26.19 3.28
CA LEU A 1120 -0.24 -26.24 3.32
C LEU A 1120 -0.83 -26.92 2.08
N LEU A 1121 -0.14 -26.88 0.93
CA LEU A 1121 -0.60 -27.49 -0.32
C LEU A 1121 -0.46 -29.01 -0.31
N GLU A 1122 0.54 -29.56 0.38
CA GLU A 1122 0.74 -31.01 0.51
C GLU A 1122 -0.45 -31.69 1.19
N VAL A 1123 -1.09 -30.99 2.14
CA VAL A 1123 -2.28 -31.47 2.86
C VAL A 1123 -3.52 -31.50 1.96
N ASP A 1124 -3.75 -30.43 1.18
CA ASP A 1124 -4.87 -30.35 0.22
C ASP A 1124 -4.80 -31.49 -0.84
N HIS A 1125 -3.61 -32.04 -1.13
CA HIS A 1125 -3.43 -33.16 -2.07
C HIS A 1125 -3.75 -34.55 -1.48
N HIS A 1126 -3.62 -34.73 -0.16
CA HIS A 1126 -4.00 -35.99 0.49
C HIS A 1126 -5.52 -36.19 0.51
N ASP A 1127 -6.30 -35.13 0.81
CA ASP A 1127 -7.77 -35.17 0.84
C ASP A 1127 -8.40 -35.52 -0.54
N GLU A 1128 -7.81 -35.06 -1.65
CA GLU A 1128 -8.28 -35.42 -3.00
C GLU A 1128 -7.98 -36.89 -3.37
N SER A 1129 -6.85 -37.43 -2.88
CA SER A 1129 -6.45 -38.82 -3.15
C SER A 1129 -7.32 -39.85 -2.42
N ASP A 1130 -7.75 -39.53 -1.18
CA ASP A 1130 -8.64 -40.37 -0.39
C ASP A 1130 -10.11 -40.28 -0.85
N ALA A 1131 -10.55 -39.12 -1.35
CA ALA A 1131 -11.86 -39.00 -2.01
C ALA A 1131 -11.91 -39.80 -3.33
N ALA A 1132 -10.82 -39.84 -4.09
CA ALA A 1132 -10.73 -40.63 -5.33
C ALA A 1132 -10.56 -42.14 -5.08
N SER A 1133 -9.93 -42.54 -3.97
CA SER A 1133 -9.78 -43.96 -3.58
C SER A 1133 -11.06 -44.51 -2.93
N GLY A 1134 -11.80 -43.69 -2.18
CA GLY A 1134 -13.10 -44.02 -1.60
C GLY A 1134 -14.22 -44.22 -2.64
N ALA A 1135 -14.13 -43.57 -3.80
CA ALA A 1135 -15.08 -43.73 -4.90
C ALA A 1135 -14.88 -45.02 -5.73
N ARG A 1136 -13.82 -45.81 -5.50
CA ARG A 1136 -13.54 -47.08 -6.22
C ARG A 1136 -13.71 -48.36 -5.38
N ARG A 1137 -14.18 -48.27 -4.13
CA ARG A 1137 -14.33 -49.45 -3.24
C ARG A 1137 -15.76 -49.82 -2.83
N THR A 1138 -16.78 -49.28 -3.49
CA THR A 1138 -18.18 -49.69 -3.28
C THR A 1138 -18.89 -50.11 -4.57
N SER A 1139 -18.26 -51.01 -5.34
CA SER A 1139 -18.99 -51.84 -6.34
C SER A 1139 -18.19 -53.10 -6.70
N ALA A 1140 -18.28 -54.13 -5.85
CA ALA A 1140 -17.93 -55.56 -6.01
C ALA A 1140 -17.35 -56.04 -4.67
N SER A 1141 -18.08 -56.76 -3.82
CA SER A 1141 -18.59 -58.10 -4.07
C SER A 1141 -19.93 -58.37 -3.39
N ALA A 1142 -20.68 -59.28 -4.00
CA ALA A 1142 -21.81 -60.01 -3.43
C ALA A 1142 -21.43 -60.81 -2.17
#